data_AF-A0A4Q1A0L6-F1
#
_entry.id   AF-A0A4Q1A0L6-F1
#
_cell.length_a   1.000
_cell.length_b   1.000
_cell.length_c   1.000
_cell.angle_alpha   90.00
_cell.angle_beta   90.00
_cell.angle_gamma   90.00
#
_symmetry.space_group_name_H-M   'P 1'
#
loop_
_entity.id
_entity.type
_entity.pdbx_description
1 polymer ?
#
loop_
_entity_poly.entity_id
_entity_poly.type
_entity_poly.pdbx_seq_one_letter_code
_entity_poly.pdbx_strand_id
1 'polypeptide(L)'
;MKKTVLSIITSGLLLVGNNLSALTLEDSVKEAINTNPVVKERLKNIREVQQDLNIVEAEWLPSLDYTASFGRNNAGDIKDYEENSKYKNNVADHTYNHYTHSLKLTQNIFNGFSTSNKIDYQKSRILAAAHHYVENANDIAFQMVGSYLDSIRSYRLLQNARDNVKVNEKIYEDVQSLFNSGLTTKSEMTKIRSSLALAESNLVVQQNNMIDKGFRFKRLLGRSVNISKLSLPKLDLAMPESLERATMVAIKNNPSILVSNYNIKGAQSLYREKKSKFYPKVDFEIEQLYNDIDSPSDYTIDSADDRTRAYVKLSWNLYKGGAHEADIQKSRSSINKEVEIQRDLKRQTIESLELSWSAYEMLSKQLEELYKYYEYSEETLASYQSEYEMGRRTLLDLLSAQNDLINSKTQIINAQTDKLFAQYRILDAMGLLVNSILDENSYQAIVQPVNKPFEIVEDELPIKLDVDSDGVVDAIDICDNSLTGDNIKPTGCIQVEPDTDFDGVPNTKDTCPTTTLGAIVDEKGCALEDGKNRFEVEQSLYLDEVPKYTSNSPKKDEKFGLYDYEFNVAANKNVESTKLDKHLMYDNFELIKRFDFINMNNFDSKNNNIKEIAKIINSYDRDDITVTVIGHTKNMENDEKSYNEALTYAKTITKLLIDNNVKEDLIVPQSRVYHDNLYLETDKHNLNNVVAVALYVPKIVILDDDNDGVRNELDKCLNTKAGYTVDKDGCTNKINLEVLFENDSSKIKEQTVSKVKAFAQFLVDNKEFNTVITGHASKDSVNSSIKYNKDLSEKRANAIKTFLISNGVDNSRIMAQGKGFSEPVADNSTKEGRALNRRIEAELINVNKK
;
A
#
# COMPACT_ATOMS: atom_id res chain seq x y z
N MET A 1 -51.58 -40.68 27.03
CA MET A 1 -50.45 -41.59 27.32
C MET A 1 -49.17 -40.78 27.14
N LYS A 2 -48.67 -40.01 28.12
CA LYS A 2 -47.75 -40.43 29.20
C LYS A 2 -46.88 -41.64 28.83
N LYS A 3 -45.62 -41.39 28.49
CA LYS A 3 -44.46 -42.11 29.02
C LYS A 3 -43.25 -41.18 29.06
N THR A 4 -42.67 -41.12 30.24
CA THR A 4 -41.57 -40.29 30.71
C THR A 4 -40.38 -41.19 31.06
N VAL A 5 -39.18 -40.58 31.08
CA VAL A 5 -37.95 -40.95 31.84
C VAL A 5 -37.04 -42.03 31.20
N LEU A 6 -35.82 -41.65 30.80
CA LEU A 6 -34.65 -41.79 31.69
C LEU A 6 -33.43 -40.96 31.20
N SER A 7 -33.00 -40.08 32.10
CA SER A 7 -31.69 -39.43 32.12
C SER A 7 -30.63 -40.46 32.54
N ILE A 8 -29.51 -40.52 31.82
CA ILE A 8 -28.23 -40.99 32.35
C ILE A 8 -27.20 -39.93 31.98
N ILE A 9 -26.88 -39.12 32.98
CA ILE A 9 -25.70 -38.26 33.05
C ILE A 9 -24.52 -39.21 33.29
N THR A 10 -23.73 -39.48 32.25
CA THR A 10 -22.35 -39.97 32.42
C THR A 10 -21.42 -38.80 32.20
N SER A 11 -21.01 -38.19 33.32
CA SER A 11 -19.81 -37.36 33.41
C SER A 11 -18.59 -38.20 33.00
N GLY A 12 -18.25 -38.16 31.72
CA GLY A 12 -16.91 -38.49 31.23
C GLY A 12 -16.11 -37.22 31.21
N LEU A 13 -15.41 -36.92 32.31
CA LEU A 13 -14.32 -35.96 32.35
C LEU A 13 -13.21 -36.47 31.41
N LEU A 14 -13.32 -36.20 30.11
CA LEU A 14 -12.19 -36.24 29.19
C LEU A 14 -11.46 -34.92 29.39
N LEU A 15 -10.56 -34.93 30.37
CA LEU A 15 -9.38 -34.07 30.38
C LEU A 15 -8.60 -34.40 29.10
N VAL A 16 -8.98 -33.76 27.99
CA VAL A 16 -8.08 -33.57 26.86
C VAL A 16 -7.02 -32.62 27.38
N GLY A 17 -5.99 -33.18 27.98
CA GLY A 17 -4.74 -32.46 28.17
C GLY A 17 -4.29 -32.03 26.79
N ASN A 18 -4.48 -30.74 26.47
CA ASN A 18 -3.85 -30.11 25.34
C ASN A 18 -2.34 -30.34 25.53
N ASN A 19 -1.79 -31.30 24.78
CA ASN A 19 -0.36 -31.44 24.66
C ASN A 19 0.13 -30.12 24.07
N LEU A 20 0.81 -29.34 24.92
CA LEU A 20 1.59 -28.18 24.53
C LEU A 20 2.75 -28.65 23.64
N SER A 21 2.45 -29.05 22.41
CA SER A 21 3.47 -29.36 21.41
C SER A 21 4.11 -28.04 20.97
N ALA A 22 5.44 -27.98 21.02
CA ALA A 22 6.19 -26.85 20.48
C ALA A 22 5.91 -26.73 18.98
N LEU A 23 5.59 -25.51 18.52
CA LEU A 23 5.37 -25.25 17.10
C LEU A 23 6.64 -25.55 16.30
N THR A 24 6.55 -26.48 15.35
CA THR A 24 7.69 -26.88 14.53
C THR A 24 7.83 -26.01 13.27
N LEU A 25 8.96 -26.12 12.56
CA LEU A 25 9.13 -25.47 11.25
C LEU A 25 8.10 -25.99 10.23
N GLU A 26 7.85 -27.30 10.23
CA GLU A 26 6.86 -27.93 9.36
C GLU A 26 5.47 -27.35 9.60
N ASP A 27 5.01 -27.31 10.85
CA ASP A 27 3.72 -26.72 11.22
C ASP A 27 3.63 -25.26 10.80
N SER A 28 4.69 -24.48 11.05
CA SER A 28 4.72 -23.05 10.71
C SER A 28 4.60 -22.81 9.20
N VAL A 29 5.30 -23.60 8.39
CA VAL A 29 5.24 -23.49 6.91
C VAL A 29 3.89 -23.96 6.40
N LYS A 30 3.37 -25.09 6.91
CA LYS A 30 2.06 -25.62 6.54
C LYS A 30 0.95 -24.63 6.84
N GLU A 31 0.96 -24.05 8.04
CA GLU A 31 0.00 -23.06 8.47
C GLU A 31 0.11 -21.81 7.60
N ALA A 32 1.32 -21.24 7.45
CA ALA A 32 1.53 -20.05 6.62
C ALA A 32 1.06 -20.22 5.17
N ILE A 33 1.35 -21.34 4.49
CA ILE A 33 0.88 -21.56 3.11
C ILE A 33 -0.66 -21.65 3.07
N ASN A 34 -1.27 -22.25 4.09
CA ASN A 34 -2.70 -22.49 4.15
C ASN A 34 -3.53 -21.28 4.59
N THR A 35 -2.92 -20.24 5.16
CA THR A 35 -3.64 -19.06 5.67
C THR A 35 -3.21 -17.78 4.98
N ASN A 36 -1.99 -17.71 4.44
CA ASN A 36 -1.46 -16.48 3.86
C ASN A 36 -2.32 -15.95 2.68
N PRO A 37 -2.77 -14.67 2.74
CA PRO A 37 -3.62 -14.09 1.72
C PRO A 37 -3.03 -14.08 0.30
N VAL A 38 -1.70 -13.97 0.16
CA VAL A 38 -1.03 -13.98 -1.15
C VAL A 38 -1.19 -15.34 -1.82
N VAL A 39 -1.06 -16.43 -1.06
CA VAL A 39 -1.23 -17.79 -1.59
C VAL A 39 -2.71 -18.06 -1.93
N LYS A 40 -3.63 -17.55 -1.10
CA LYS A 40 -5.07 -17.67 -1.33
C LYS A 40 -5.54 -16.90 -2.55
N GLU A 41 -5.04 -15.68 -2.76
CA GLU A 41 -5.31 -14.90 -3.97
C GLU A 41 -4.91 -15.69 -5.21
N ARG A 42 -3.72 -16.30 -5.21
CA ARG A 42 -3.24 -17.10 -6.36
C ARG A 42 -4.10 -18.32 -6.62
N LEU A 43 -4.60 -18.96 -5.58
CA LEU A 43 -5.55 -20.07 -5.71
C LEU A 43 -6.87 -19.62 -6.34
N LYS A 44 -7.36 -18.42 -6.01
CA LYS A 44 -8.58 -17.83 -6.59
C LYS A 44 -8.36 -17.39 -8.04
N ASN A 45 -7.19 -16.83 -8.37
CA ASN A 45 -6.81 -16.52 -9.76
C ASN A 45 -6.79 -17.78 -10.65
N ILE A 46 -6.43 -18.97 -10.13
CA ILE A 46 -6.57 -20.21 -10.91
C ILE A 46 -8.04 -20.47 -11.27
N ARG A 47 -8.96 -20.30 -10.32
CA ARG A 47 -10.41 -20.50 -10.55
C ARG A 47 -10.96 -19.51 -11.57
N GLU A 48 -10.50 -18.25 -11.52
CA GLU A 48 -10.82 -17.24 -12.54
C GLU A 48 -10.39 -17.70 -13.94
N VAL A 49 -9.12 -18.11 -14.10
CA VAL A 49 -8.58 -18.54 -15.41
C VAL A 49 -9.23 -19.85 -15.89
N GLN A 50 -9.68 -20.72 -14.98
CA GLN A 50 -10.49 -21.89 -15.34
C GLN A 50 -11.84 -21.48 -15.97
N GLN A 51 -12.49 -20.43 -15.46
CA GLN A 51 -13.71 -19.91 -16.08
C GLN A 51 -13.44 -19.23 -17.43
N ASP A 52 -12.28 -18.59 -17.61
CA ASP A 52 -11.87 -18.08 -18.92
C ASP A 52 -11.76 -19.19 -19.98
N LEU A 53 -11.36 -20.40 -19.59
CA LEU A 53 -11.40 -21.56 -20.49
C LEU A 53 -12.84 -21.91 -20.86
N ASN A 54 -13.76 -21.98 -19.89
CA ASN A 54 -15.18 -22.26 -20.16
C ASN A 54 -15.82 -21.21 -21.07
N ILE A 55 -15.49 -19.93 -20.88
CA ILE A 55 -15.96 -18.81 -21.72
C ILE A 55 -15.49 -18.99 -23.17
N VAL A 56 -14.22 -19.37 -23.36
CA VAL A 56 -13.67 -19.60 -24.70
C VAL A 56 -14.24 -20.89 -25.32
N GLU A 57 -14.45 -21.94 -24.53
CA GLU A 57 -15.09 -23.18 -25.01
C GLU A 57 -16.54 -22.93 -25.44
N ALA A 58 -17.24 -22.00 -24.79
CA ALA A 58 -18.58 -21.57 -25.19
C ALA A 58 -18.61 -20.86 -26.56
N GLU A 59 -17.48 -20.36 -27.11
CA GLU A 59 -17.44 -19.82 -28.48
C GLU A 59 -17.73 -20.88 -29.57
N TRP A 60 -17.70 -22.17 -29.22
CA TRP A 60 -18.16 -23.27 -30.09
C TRP A 60 -19.66 -23.49 -30.04
N LEU A 61 -20.33 -23.01 -29.01
CA LEU A 61 -21.77 -23.16 -28.82
C LEU A 61 -22.51 -22.05 -29.59
N PRO A 62 -23.78 -22.26 -29.95
CA PRO A 62 -24.57 -21.22 -30.58
C PRO A 62 -24.90 -20.10 -29.59
N SER A 63 -24.87 -18.84 -30.06
CA SER A 63 -25.42 -17.70 -29.32
C SER A 63 -26.88 -17.46 -29.72
N LEU A 64 -27.71 -17.06 -28.78
CA LEU A 64 -29.08 -16.63 -29.01
C LEU A 64 -29.23 -15.20 -28.48
N ASP A 65 -29.41 -14.26 -29.40
CA ASP A 65 -29.43 -12.83 -29.13
C ASP A 65 -30.84 -12.28 -29.39
N TYR A 66 -31.45 -11.66 -28.37
CA TYR A 66 -32.71 -10.93 -28.52
C TYR A 66 -32.43 -9.42 -28.50
N THR A 67 -32.85 -8.72 -29.55
CA THR A 67 -32.73 -7.27 -29.68
C THR A 67 -34.12 -6.67 -29.82
N ALA A 68 -34.50 -5.76 -28.94
CA ALA A 68 -35.70 -4.94 -29.09
C ALA A 68 -35.28 -3.48 -29.24
N SER A 69 -35.78 -2.80 -30.26
CA SER A 69 -35.53 -1.38 -30.48
C SER A 69 -36.86 -0.65 -30.65
N PHE A 70 -37.04 0.44 -29.93
CA PHE A 70 -38.17 1.34 -30.08
C PHE A 70 -37.62 2.74 -30.37
N GLY A 71 -38.15 3.39 -31.39
CA GLY A 71 -37.67 4.70 -31.81
C GLY A 71 -38.65 5.42 -32.72
N ARG A 72 -38.33 6.66 -33.06
CA ARG A 72 -39.10 7.48 -33.98
C ARG A 72 -38.30 7.70 -35.24
N ASN A 73 -38.81 7.22 -36.36
CA ASN A 73 -38.16 7.36 -37.66
C ASN A 73 -38.81 8.52 -38.43
N ASN A 74 -37.97 9.30 -39.10
CA ASN A 74 -38.42 10.24 -40.11
C ASN A 74 -37.92 9.73 -41.46
N ALA A 75 -38.83 9.27 -42.31
CA ALA A 75 -38.48 8.80 -43.65
C ALA A 75 -39.17 9.69 -44.69
N GLY A 76 -38.44 10.01 -45.76
CA GLY A 76 -39.02 10.65 -46.92
C GLY A 76 -39.69 9.62 -47.81
N ASP A 77 -40.99 9.77 -48.03
CA ASP A 77 -41.75 8.86 -48.88
C ASP A 77 -41.84 9.41 -50.32
N ILE A 78 -41.52 8.57 -51.32
CA ILE A 78 -41.64 8.93 -52.73
C ILE A 78 -43.06 8.55 -53.15
N LYS A 79 -43.96 9.53 -53.27
CA LYS A 79 -45.31 9.31 -53.82
C LYS A 79 -45.26 8.96 -55.31
N ASP A 80 -45.28 7.66 -55.55
CA ASP A 80 -46.07 6.90 -56.53
C ASP A 80 -45.86 7.07 -58.05
N TYR A 81 -46.03 5.93 -58.70
CA TYR A 81 -45.77 5.51 -60.08
C TYR A 81 -46.87 5.94 -61.07
N GLU A 82 -47.51 7.11 -60.91
CA GLU A 82 -48.54 7.58 -61.86
C GLU A 82 -48.00 8.60 -62.86
N GLU A 83 -48.16 8.30 -64.17
CA GLU A 83 -47.72 9.10 -65.32
C GLU A 83 -48.25 10.55 -65.36
N ASN A 84 -49.17 10.96 -64.47
CA ASN A 84 -49.75 12.31 -64.43
C ASN A 84 -49.96 12.88 -63.01
N SER A 85 -49.05 12.59 -62.06
CA SER A 85 -49.09 13.24 -60.74
C SER A 85 -48.77 14.75 -60.82
N LYS A 86 -49.60 15.58 -60.18
CA LYS A 86 -49.44 17.05 -60.07
C LYS A 86 -48.31 17.48 -59.13
N TYR A 87 -47.70 16.54 -58.41
CA TYR A 87 -46.63 16.80 -57.46
C TYR A 87 -45.29 16.42 -58.10
N LYS A 88 -44.59 17.44 -58.62
CA LYS A 88 -43.22 17.32 -59.15
C LYS A 88 -42.27 16.81 -58.06
N ASN A 89 -41.98 15.52 -58.00
CA ASN A 89 -40.88 14.92 -57.22
C ASN A 89 -40.73 15.44 -55.77
N ASN A 90 -41.81 15.83 -55.10
CA ASN A 90 -41.73 16.33 -53.74
C ASN A 90 -41.80 15.15 -52.77
N VAL A 91 -40.69 14.90 -52.08
CA VAL A 91 -40.60 13.97 -50.96
C VAL A 91 -41.50 14.50 -49.83
N ALA A 92 -42.46 13.71 -49.38
CA ALA A 92 -43.23 14.02 -48.19
C ALA A 92 -42.51 13.40 -46.99
N ASP A 93 -42.09 14.23 -46.04
CA ASP A 93 -41.51 13.73 -44.79
C ASP A 93 -42.63 13.12 -43.95
N HIS A 94 -42.52 11.81 -43.69
CA HIS A 94 -43.40 11.09 -42.78
C HIS A 94 -42.62 10.66 -41.55
N THR A 95 -43.13 11.11 -40.41
CA THR A 95 -42.63 10.69 -39.11
C THR A 95 -43.53 9.62 -38.53
N TYR A 96 -42.96 8.45 -38.21
CA TYR A 96 -43.68 7.32 -37.62
C TYR A 96 -42.90 6.74 -36.45
N ASN A 97 -43.62 6.04 -35.57
CA ASN A 97 -42.99 5.25 -34.51
C ASN A 97 -42.61 3.89 -35.10
N HIS A 98 -41.44 3.41 -34.73
CA HIS A 98 -40.86 2.18 -35.24
C HIS A 98 -40.47 1.29 -34.08
N TYR A 99 -40.97 0.06 -34.09
CA TYR A 99 -40.62 -0.98 -33.14
C TYR A 99 -40.10 -2.19 -33.89
N THR A 100 -38.93 -2.67 -33.47
CA THR A 100 -38.31 -3.87 -34.02
C THR A 100 -37.97 -4.83 -32.91
N HIS A 101 -38.33 -6.09 -33.12
CA HIS A 101 -37.90 -7.21 -32.29
C HIS A 101 -37.12 -8.17 -33.18
N SER A 102 -35.87 -8.44 -32.87
CA SER A 102 -35.04 -9.45 -33.54
C SER A 102 -34.66 -10.53 -32.57
N LEU A 103 -34.87 -11.78 -32.95
CA LEU A 103 -34.31 -12.96 -32.28
C LEU A 103 -33.34 -13.63 -33.25
N LYS A 104 -32.05 -13.62 -32.92
CA LYS A 104 -30.98 -14.13 -33.79
C LYS A 104 -30.23 -15.28 -33.11
N LEU A 105 -30.23 -16.44 -33.75
CA LEU A 105 -29.37 -17.58 -33.42
C LEU A 105 -28.12 -17.53 -34.31
N THR A 106 -26.93 -17.51 -33.72
CA THR A 106 -25.65 -17.54 -34.44
C THR A 106 -24.83 -18.75 -34.01
N GLN A 107 -24.49 -19.64 -34.94
CA GLN A 107 -23.59 -20.76 -34.71
C GLN A 107 -22.30 -20.54 -35.51
N ASN A 108 -21.17 -20.43 -34.82
CA ASN A 108 -19.86 -20.42 -35.45
C ASN A 108 -19.55 -21.82 -36.02
N ILE A 109 -19.28 -21.89 -37.32
CA ILE A 109 -18.88 -23.14 -38.00
C ILE A 109 -17.36 -23.17 -38.18
N PHE A 110 -16.77 -22.03 -38.55
CA PHE A 110 -15.34 -21.89 -38.73
C PHE A 110 -14.89 -20.44 -38.54
N ASN A 111 -13.81 -20.22 -37.79
CA ASN A 111 -13.25 -18.89 -37.57
C ASN A 111 -11.72 -18.85 -37.74
N GLY A 112 -11.19 -19.58 -38.73
CA GLY A 112 -9.74 -19.61 -38.95
C GLY A 112 -8.95 -20.32 -37.86
N PHE A 113 -9.58 -21.27 -37.14
CA PHE A 113 -9.04 -21.91 -35.94
C PHE A 113 -8.76 -20.93 -34.77
N SER A 114 -9.39 -19.76 -34.74
CA SER A 114 -9.20 -18.78 -33.65
C SER A 114 -9.58 -19.41 -32.30
N THR A 115 -10.77 -20.00 -32.18
CA THR A 115 -11.24 -20.58 -30.91
C THR A 115 -10.35 -21.73 -30.44
N SER A 116 -9.92 -22.64 -31.32
CA SER A 116 -8.99 -23.72 -30.95
C SER A 116 -7.68 -23.19 -30.36
N ASN A 117 -7.08 -22.16 -30.99
CA ASN A 117 -5.84 -21.57 -30.49
C ASN A 117 -6.06 -20.74 -29.21
N LYS A 118 -7.24 -20.13 -29.02
CA LYS A 118 -7.61 -19.50 -27.75
C LYS A 118 -7.75 -20.53 -26.64
N ILE A 119 -8.32 -21.71 -26.91
CA ILE A 119 -8.39 -22.82 -25.95
C ILE A 119 -6.98 -23.26 -25.54
N ASP A 120 -6.08 -23.46 -26.50
CA ASP A 120 -4.67 -23.82 -26.22
C ASP A 120 -3.94 -22.74 -25.40
N TYR A 121 -4.25 -21.47 -25.68
CA TYR A 121 -3.77 -20.35 -24.87
C TYR A 121 -4.29 -20.40 -23.44
N GLN A 122 -5.61 -20.54 -23.23
CA GLN A 122 -6.19 -20.60 -21.89
C GLN A 122 -5.68 -21.82 -21.12
N LYS A 123 -5.54 -23.00 -21.75
CA LYS A 123 -4.92 -24.17 -21.13
C LYS A 123 -3.49 -23.91 -20.67
N SER A 124 -2.70 -23.20 -21.48
CA SER A 124 -1.34 -22.80 -21.10
C SER A 124 -1.35 -21.78 -19.96
N ARG A 125 -2.32 -20.85 -19.94
CA ARG A 125 -2.49 -19.86 -18.86
C ARG A 125 -2.91 -20.50 -17.55
N ILE A 126 -3.79 -21.52 -17.57
CA ILE A 126 -4.15 -22.32 -16.38
C ILE A 126 -2.90 -23.01 -15.82
N LEU A 127 -2.12 -23.68 -16.68
CA LEU A 127 -0.88 -24.35 -16.24
C LEU A 127 0.14 -23.36 -15.68
N ALA A 128 0.29 -22.19 -16.31
CA ALA A 128 1.12 -21.11 -15.77
C ALA A 128 0.60 -20.62 -14.41
N ALA A 129 -0.70 -20.40 -14.26
CA ALA A 129 -1.31 -19.98 -13.00
C ALA A 129 -1.14 -21.03 -11.89
N ALA A 130 -1.27 -22.32 -12.21
CA ALA A 130 -1.05 -23.43 -11.28
C ALA A 130 0.40 -23.48 -10.78
N HIS A 131 1.38 -23.34 -11.67
CA HIS A 131 2.79 -23.27 -11.26
C HIS A 131 3.12 -21.96 -10.53
N HIS A 132 2.45 -20.85 -10.86
CA HIS A 132 2.62 -19.57 -10.19
C HIS A 132 2.06 -19.60 -8.76
N TYR A 133 1.01 -20.37 -8.51
CA TYR A 133 0.55 -20.68 -7.16
C TYR A 133 1.62 -21.46 -6.38
N VAL A 134 2.22 -22.50 -6.97
CA VAL A 134 3.30 -23.27 -6.31
C VAL A 134 4.55 -22.41 -6.09
N GLU A 135 4.88 -21.51 -7.01
CA GLU A 135 5.94 -20.51 -6.84
C GLU A 135 5.68 -19.62 -5.62
N ASN A 136 4.50 -19.01 -5.52
CA ASN A 136 4.16 -18.16 -4.37
C ASN A 136 4.08 -18.95 -3.06
N ALA A 137 3.58 -20.19 -3.09
CA ALA A 137 3.61 -21.06 -1.91
C ALA A 137 5.05 -21.35 -1.46
N ASN A 138 5.96 -21.56 -2.41
CA ASN A 138 7.38 -21.76 -2.15
C ASN A 138 8.06 -20.48 -1.62
N ASP A 139 7.73 -19.30 -2.17
CA ASP A 139 8.23 -18.02 -1.69
C ASP A 139 7.79 -17.71 -0.26
N ILE A 140 6.52 -17.97 0.07
CA ILE A 140 6.00 -17.81 1.43
C ILE A 140 6.64 -18.83 2.37
N ALA A 141 6.83 -20.08 1.93
CA ALA A 141 7.56 -21.09 2.70
C ALA A 141 9.00 -20.63 3.00
N PHE A 142 9.71 -20.11 2.00
CA PHE A 142 11.08 -19.62 2.15
C PHE A 142 11.16 -18.42 3.10
N GLN A 143 10.23 -17.47 2.98
CA GLN A 143 10.13 -16.35 3.91
C GLN A 143 9.85 -16.81 5.35
N MET A 144 8.96 -17.81 5.51
CA MET A 144 8.63 -18.39 6.81
C MET A 144 9.83 -19.12 7.42
N VAL A 145 10.58 -19.89 6.64
CA VAL A 145 11.84 -20.52 7.06
C VAL A 145 12.83 -19.48 7.56
N GLY A 146 13.05 -18.41 6.78
CA GLY A 146 13.93 -17.31 7.17
C GLY A 146 13.49 -16.65 8.49
N SER A 147 12.20 -16.35 8.61
CA SER A 147 11.64 -15.74 9.83
C SER A 147 11.69 -16.66 11.05
N TYR A 148 11.50 -17.96 10.86
CA TYR A 148 11.60 -18.98 11.91
C TYR A 148 13.04 -19.09 12.43
N LEU A 149 14.02 -19.20 11.52
CA LEU A 149 15.44 -19.24 11.87
C LEU A 149 15.93 -17.93 12.51
N ASP A 150 15.47 -16.78 12.01
CA ASP A 150 15.76 -15.46 12.60
C ASP A 150 15.23 -15.35 14.04
N SER A 151 14.04 -15.89 14.30
CA SER A 151 13.42 -15.88 15.63
C SER A 151 14.18 -16.76 16.61
N ILE A 152 14.64 -17.93 16.17
CA ILE A 152 15.49 -18.81 17.00
C ILE A 152 16.85 -18.15 17.25
N ARG A 153 17.47 -17.58 16.22
CA ARG A 153 18.75 -16.87 16.34
C ARG A 153 18.65 -15.72 17.34
N SER A 154 17.65 -14.84 17.20
CA SER A 154 17.48 -13.69 18.10
C SER A 154 17.22 -14.14 19.55
N TYR A 155 16.45 -15.21 19.75
CA TYR A 155 16.25 -15.79 21.07
C TYR A 155 17.55 -16.35 21.68
N ARG A 156 18.36 -17.09 20.91
CA ARG A 156 19.65 -17.62 21.39
C ARG A 156 20.65 -16.51 21.71
N LEU A 157 20.69 -15.44 20.91
CA LEU A 157 21.51 -14.25 21.18
C LEU A 157 21.04 -13.51 22.44
N LEU A 158 19.73 -13.40 22.66
CA LEU A 158 19.16 -12.87 23.88
C LEU A 158 19.56 -13.71 25.11
N GLN A 159 19.52 -15.05 25.02
CA GLN A 159 19.99 -15.90 26.11
C GLN A 159 21.49 -15.70 26.38
N ASN A 160 22.32 -15.64 25.34
CA ASN A 160 23.76 -15.36 25.50
C ASN A 160 24.02 -14.00 26.18
N ALA A 161 23.24 -12.97 25.84
CA ALA A 161 23.32 -11.66 26.50
C ALA A 161 22.84 -11.70 27.97
N ARG A 162 21.77 -12.45 28.26
CA ARG A 162 21.29 -12.65 29.65
C ARG A 162 22.33 -13.35 30.51
N ASP A 163 22.96 -14.39 29.98
CA ASP A 163 24.02 -15.12 30.69
C ASP A 163 25.24 -14.22 30.92
N ASN A 164 25.59 -13.37 29.96
CA ASN A 164 26.67 -12.39 30.12
C ASN A 164 26.38 -11.39 31.26
N VAL A 165 25.14 -10.89 31.38
CA VAL A 165 24.75 -10.01 32.49
C VAL A 165 24.90 -10.73 33.83
N LYS A 166 24.35 -11.95 33.98
CA LYS A 166 24.46 -12.74 35.22
C LYS A 166 25.91 -12.98 35.63
N VAL A 167 26.80 -13.25 34.67
CA VAL A 167 28.23 -13.43 34.95
C VAL A 167 28.87 -12.11 35.40
N ASN A 168 28.57 -10.98 34.75
CA ASN A 168 29.09 -9.68 35.16
C ASN A 168 28.56 -9.22 36.52
N GLU A 169 27.30 -9.53 36.86
CA GLU A 169 26.71 -9.28 38.18
C GLU A 169 27.48 -10.05 39.27
N LYS A 170 27.76 -11.34 39.04
CA LYS A 170 28.53 -12.14 39.98
C LYS A 170 29.95 -11.58 40.19
N ILE A 171 30.65 -11.25 39.11
CA ILE A 171 32.00 -10.65 39.20
C ILE A 171 31.94 -9.29 39.92
N TYR A 172 30.88 -8.50 39.70
CA TYR A 172 30.65 -7.25 40.42
C TYR A 172 30.52 -7.47 41.93
N GLU A 173 29.73 -8.46 42.35
CA GLU A 173 29.55 -8.80 43.78
C GLU A 173 30.87 -9.19 44.43
N ASP A 174 31.66 -10.04 43.76
CA ASP A 174 32.97 -10.50 44.24
C ASP A 174 33.96 -9.31 44.38
N VAL A 175 34.06 -8.46 43.36
CA VAL A 175 34.93 -7.27 43.36
C VAL A 175 34.46 -6.25 44.41
N GLN A 176 33.15 -6.07 44.58
CA GLN A 176 32.58 -5.15 45.57
C GLN A 176 32.89 -5.62 47.00
N SER A 177 32.85 -6.93 47.26
CA SER A 177 33.25 -7.53 48.53
C SER A 177 34.74 -7.30 48.84
N LEU A 178 35.61 -7.52 47.85
CA LEU A 178 37.05 -7.22 47.97
C LEU A 178 37.29 -5.73 48.21
N PHE A 179 36.52 -4.85 47.56
CA PHE A 179 36.68 -3.40 47.68
C PHE A 179 36.30 -2.91 49.07
N ASN A 180 35.19 -3.43 49.61
CA ASN A 180 34.75 -3.15 50.97
C ASN A 180 35.74 -3.65 52.02
N SER A 181 36.48 -4.72 51.71
CA SER A 181 37.54 -5.27 52.55
C SER A 181 38.89 -4.55 52.39
N GLY A 182 38.98 -3.56 51.49
CA GLY A 182 40.21 -2.82 51.19
C GLY A 182 41.26 -3.59 50.38
N LEU A 183 40.86 -4.69 49.72
CA LEU A 183 41.73 -5.62 49.00
C LEU A 183 41.84 -5.36 47.48
N THR A 184 41.05 -4.43 46.93
CA THR A 184 41.08 -4.04 45.50
C THR A 184 41.02 -2.53 45.34
N THR A 185 41.26 -2.04 44.12
CA THR A 185 41.37 -0.63 43.77
C THR A 185 40.04 -0.04 43.28
N LYS A 186 39.88 1.28 43.43
CA LYS A 186 38.73 2.01 42.85
C LYS A 186 38.66 1.86 41.32
N SER A 187 39.79 1.72 40.64
CA SER A 187 39.86 1.49 39.20
C SER A 187 39.22 0.17 38.79
N GLU A 188 39.49 -0.92 39.51
CA GLU A 188 38.89 -2.23 39.23
C GLU A 188 37.38 -2.21 39.50
N MET A 189 36.96 -1.60 40.62
CA MET A 189 35.54 -1.40 40.93
C MET A 189 34.81 -0.61 39.82
N THR A 190 35.45 0.43 39.28
CA THR A 190 34.88 1.23 38.20
C THR A 190 34.85 0.46 36.87
N LYS A 191 35.85 -0.37 36.61
CA LYS A 191 35.92 -1.20 35.40
C LYS A 191 34.81 -2.25 35.35
N ILE A 192 34.55 -2.97 36.45
CA ILE A 192 33.45 -3.95 36.49
C ILE A 192 32.09 -3.27 36.37
N ARG A 193 31.88 -2.10 37.01
CA ARG A 193 30.66 -1.30 36.84
C ARG A 193 30.42 -0.92 35.39
N SER A 194 31.46 -0.48 34.69
CA SER A 194 31.39 -0.17 33.26
C SER A 194 31.05 -1.41 32.41
N SER A 195 31.61 -2.58 32.75
CA SER A 195 31.36 -3.83 32.04
C SER A 195 29.92 -4.32 32.22
N LEU A 196 29.42 -4.28 33.47
CA LEU A 196 28.03 -4.62 33.79
C LEU A 196 27.05 -3.71 33.06
N ALA A 197 27.26 -2.38 33.09
CA ALA A 197 26.40 -1.44 32.38
C ALA A 197 26.38 -1.67 30.86
N LEU A 198 27.52 -2.07 30.27
CA LEU A 198 27.58 -2.43 28.85
C LEU A 198 26.82 -3.74 28.57
N ALA A 199 26.93 -4.74 29.45
CA ALA A 199 26.20 -6.00 29.32
C ALA A 199 24.68 -5.80 29.42
N GLU A 200 24.22 -4.96 30.37
CA GLU A 200 22.82 -4.59 30.53
C GLU A 200 22.28 -3.85 29.30
N SER A 201 23.06 -2.90 28.75
CA SER A 201 22.71 -2.20 27.51
C SER A 201 22.55 -3.17 26.34
N ASN A 202 23.51 -4.09 26.17
CA ASN A 202 23.44 -5.13 25.12
C ASN A 202 22.24 -6.07 25.30
N LEU A 203 21.88 -6.40 26.54
CA LEU A 203 20.69 -7.19 26.84
C LEU A 203 19.42 -6.50 26.33
N VAL A 204 19.26 -5.20 26.58
CA VAL A 204 18.11 -4.42 26.08
C VAL A 204 18.06 -4.42 24.55
N VAL A 205 19.20 -4.26 23.88
CA VAL A 205 19.29 -4.34 22.41
C VAL A 205 18.84 -5.71 21.90
N GLN A 206 19.31 -6.81 22.50
CA GLN A 206 18.90 -8.16 22.07
C GLN A 206 17.43 -8.45 22.38
N GLN A 207 16.87 -7.89 23.46
CA GLN A 207 15.44 -7.97 23.75
C GLN A 207 14.62 -7.29 22.65
N ASN A 208 14.99 -6.06 22.27
CA ASN A 208 14.33 -5.33 21.19
C ASN A 208 14.42 -6.08 19.85
N ASN A 209 15.60 -6.61 19.51
CA ASN A 209 15.79 -7.39 18.29
C ASN A 209 14.91 -8.65 18.26
N MET A 210 14.75 -9.32 19.40
CA MET A 210 13.90 -10.51 19.50
C MET A 210 12.41 -10.17 19.30
N ILE A 211 11.96 -9.05 19.88
CA ILE A 211 10.59 -8.52 19.67
C ILE A 211 10.35 -8.20 18.19
N ASP A 212 11.29 -7.50 17.53
CA ASP A 212 11.23 -7.19 16.09
C ASP A 212 11.06 -8.46 15.23
N LYS A 213 11.85 -9.51 15.49
CA LYS A 213 11.71 -10.79 14.76
C LYS A 213 10.37 -11.47 15.03
N GLY A 214 9.83 -11.31 16.23
CA GLY A 214 8.47 -11.76 16.57
C GLY A 214 7.39 -11.09 15.73
N PHE A 215 7.49 -9.79 15.44
CA PHE A 215 6.52 -9.10 14.58
C PHE A 215 6.58 -9.57 13.13
N ARG A 216 7.78 -9.79 12.58
CA ARG A 216 7.93 -10.36 11.23
C ARG A 216 7.35 -11.77 11.14
N PHE A 217 7.58 -12.59 12.17
CA PHE A 217 7.01 -13.93 12.27
C PHE A 217 5.48 -13.87 12.32
N LYS A 218 4.91 -13.00 13.17
CA LYS A 218 3.46 -12.77 13.26
C LYS A 218 2.87 -12.41 11.89
N ARG A 219 3.49 -11.49 11.15
CA ARG A 219 2.98 -11.06 9.83
C ARG A 219 2.88 -12.19 8.81
N LEU A 220 3.77 -13.18 8.88
CA LEU A 220 3.79 -14.30 7.94
C LEU A 220 2.82 -15.42 8.33
N LEU A 221 2.70 -15.69 9.64
CA LEU A 221 1.84 -16.75 10.18
C LEU A 221 0.39 -16.31 10.42
N GLY A 222 0.16 -15.01 10.68
CA GLY A 222 -1.14 -14.43 11.04
C GLY A 222 -1.37 -14.26 12.56
N ARG A 223 -0.62 -15.00 13.39
CA ARG A 223 -0.75 -14.93 14.87
C ARG A 223 0.58 -14.85 15.61
N SER A 224 0.51 -14.37 16.85
CA SER A 224 1.68 -14.31 17.74
C SER A 224 2.05 -15.68 18.30
N VAL A 225 3.35 -15.96 18.37
CA VAL A 225 3.87 -17.21 18.95
C VAL A 225 4.90 -16.94 20.04
N ASN A 226 4.99 -17.86 21.00
CA ASN A 226 6.04 -17.80 22.00
C ASN A 226 7.34 -18.38 21.43
N ILE A 227 8.23 -17.48 20.99
CA ILE A 227 9.52 -17.81 20.36
C ILE A 227 10.41 -18.69 21.25
N SER A 228 10.28 -18.62 22.59
CA SER A 228 11.09 -19.44 23.51
C SER A 228 10.82 -20.94 23.42
N LYS A 229 9.67 -21.33 22.83
CA LYS A 229 9.30 -22.73 22.63
C LYS A 229 9.74 -23.27 21.27
N LEU A 230 10.24 -22.41 20.37
CA LEU A 230 10.72 -22.85 19.05
C LEU A 230 12.01 -23.66 19.19
N SER A 231 12.16 -24.66 18.33
CA SER A 231 13.33 -25.54 18.32
C SER A 231 14.06 -25.47 16.98
N LEU A 232 15.39 -25.60 17.03
CA LEU A 232 16.22 -25.60 15.83
C LEU A 232 15.86 -26.81 14.97
N PRO A 233 15.44 -26.63 13.71
CA PRO A 233 14.99 -27.73 12.88
C PRO A 233 16.19 -28.55 12.41
N LYS A 234 15.99 -29.86 12.26
CA LYS A 234 16.96 -30.77 11.65
C LYS A 234 16.55 -30.96 10.20
N LEU A 235 17.50 -30.74 9.29
CA LEU A 235 17.31 -31.04 7.88
C LEU A 235 17.74 -32.48 7.63
N ASP A 236 16.78 -33.40 7.53
CA ASP A 236 17.02 -34.83 7.30
C ASP A 236 17.17 -35.18 5.80
N LEU A 237 17.60 -34.21 4.99
CA LEU A 237 17.82 -34.36 3.56
C LEU A 237 19.31 -34.21 3.23
N ALA A 238 19.85 -35.18 2.48
CA ALA A 238 21.20 -35.05 1.94
C ALA A 238 21.25 -33.94 0.90
N MET A 239 22.20 -33.01 1.05
CA MET A 239 22.46 -31.99 0.04
C MET A 239 22.95 -32.65 -1.26
N PRO A 240 22.68 -32.04 -2.44
CA PRO A 240 23.17 -32.56 -3.71
C PRO A 240 24.67 -32.83 -3.71
N GLU A 241 25.11 -33.80 -4.52
CA GLU A 241 26.53 -34.19 -4.57
C GLU A 241 27.44 -33.09 -5.15
N SER A 242 26.90 -32.23 -6.03
CA SER A 242 27.65 -31.13 -6.63
C SER A 242 26.75 -29.95 -7.00
N LEU A 243 27.37 -28.78 -7.16
CA LEU A 243 26.72 -27.57 -7.65
C LEU A 243 26.09 -27.80 -9.04
N GLU A 244 26.79 -28.47 -9.96
CA GLU A 244 26.28 -28.76 -11.30
C GLU A 244 25.01 -29.63 -11.24
N ARG A 245 24.99 -30.62 -10.33
CA ARG A 245 23.82 -31.46 -10.14
C ARG A 245 22.64 -30.64 -9.58
N ALA A 246 22.89 -29.79 -8.60
CA ALA A 246 21.87 -28.87 -8.07
C ALA A 246 21.33 -27.94 -9.15
N THR A 247 22.19 -27.37 -9.99
CA THR A 247 21.81 -26.49 -11.11
C THR A 247 20.93 -27.19 -12.14
N MET A 248 21.26 -28.44 -12.50
CA MET A 248 20.42 -29.23 -13.41
C MET A 248 19.02 -29.49 -12.84
N VAL A 249 18.92 -29.75 -11.54
CA VAL A 249 17.63 -29.95 -10.86
C VAL A 249 16.85 -28.63 -10.80
N ALA A 250 17.50 -27.53 -10.42
CA ALA A 250 16.91 -26.19 -10.37
C ALA A 250 16.30 -25.78 -11.71
N ILE A 251 17.06 -25.87 -12.81
CA ILE A 251 16.55 -25.48 -14.13
C ILE A 251 15.32 -26.30 -14.55
N LYS A 252 15.24 -27.56 -14.11
CA LYS A 252 14.15 -28.47 -14.50
C LYS A 252 12.90 -28.28 -13.63
N ASN A 253 13.06 -28.05 -12.34
CA ASN A 253 11.99 -28.15 -11.35
C ASN A 253 11.59 -26.81 -10.73
N ASN A 254 12.39 -25.75 -10.88
CA ASN A 254 12.10 -24.45 -10.28
C ASN A 254 10.74 -23.91 -10.80
N PRO A 255 9.80 -23.57 -9.89
CA PRO A 255 8.45 -23.11 -10.26
C PRO A 255 8.45 -21.89 -11.19
N SER A 256 9.28 -20.88 -10.96
CA SER A 256 9.36 -19.67 -11.79
C SER A 256 9.75 -19.99 -13.25
N ILE A 257 10.65 -20.96 -13.44
CA ILE A 257 11.04 -21.42 -14.78
C ILE A 257 9.87 -22.18 -15.45
N LEU A 258 9.13 -22.99 -14.69
CA LEU A 258 7.94 -23.68 -15.19
C LEU A 258 6.82 -22.71 -15.60
N VAL A 259 6.56 -21.67 -14.80
CA VAL A 259 5.64 -20.57 -15.17
C VAL A 259 6.06 -19.93 -16.49
N SER A 260 7.35 -19.58 -16.62
CA SER A 260 7.90 -19.01 -17.85
C SER A 260 7.75 -19.93 -19.06
N ASN A 261 7.96 -21.25 -18.91
CA ASN A 261 7.73 -22.24 -19.98
C ASN A 261 6.29 -22.20 -20.50
N TYR A 262 5.30 -22.15 -19.61
CA TYR A 262 3.89 -22.10 -19.99
C TYR A 262 3.48 -20.72 -20.53
N ASN A 263 4.07 -19.63 -20.05
CA ASN A 263 3.88 -18.31 -20.64
C ASN A 263 4.39 -18.25 -22.09
N ILE A 264 5.55 -18.85 -22.40
CA ILE A 264 6.06 -18.98 -23.77
C ILE A 264 5.09 -19.81 -24.61
N LYS A 265 4.60 -20.95 -24.11
CA LYS A 265 3.61 -21.79 -24.81
C LYS A 265 2.29 -21.05 -25.06
N GLY A 266 1.84 -20.25 -24.11
CA GLY A 266 0.69 -19.36 -24.25
C GLY A 266 0.93 -18.30 -25.33
N ALA A 267 2.07 -17.62 -25.31
CA ALA A 267 2.44 -16.63 -26.32
C ALA A 267 2.53 -17.24 -27.74
N GLN A 268 3.01 -18.47 -27.86
CA GLN A 268 3.00 -19.23 -29.13
C GLN A 268 1.58 -19.56 -29.61
N SER A 269 0.66 -19.87 -28.69
CA SER A 269 -0.75 -20.14 -29.00
C SER A 269 -1.45 -18.86 -29.45
N LEU A 270 -1.21 -17.72 -28.79
CA LEU A 270 -1.68 -16.41 -29.24
C LEU A 270 -1.16 -16.03 -30.63
N TYR A 271 0.10 -16.36 -30.94
CA TYR A 271 0.64 -16.15 -32.29
C TYR A 271 -0.11 -16.94 -33.36
N ARG A 272 -0.49 -18.19 -33.07
CA ARG A 272 -1.33 -19.00 -33.97
C ARG A 272 -2.75 -18.44 -34.06
N GLU A 273 -3.30 -17.95 -32.95
CA GLU A 273 -4.58 -17.25 -32.92
C GLU A 273 -4.54 -16.00 -33.81
N LYS A 274 -3.48 -15.19 -33.81
CA LYS A 274 -3.36 -14.01 -34.69
C LYS A 274 -3.35 -14.38 -36.18
N LYS A 275 -2.85 -15.56 -36.55
CA LYS A 275 -2.93 -16.06 -37.93
C LYS A 275 -4.36 -16.37 -38.37
N SER A 276 -5.28 -16.64 -37.44
CA SER A 276 -6.70 -16.91 -37.77
C SER A 276 -7.34 -15.75 -38.56
N LYS A 277 -6.90 -14.50 -38.32
CA LYS A 277 -7.38 -13.28 -38.98
C LYS A 277 -7.12 -13.23 -40.49
N PHE A 278 -6.28 -14.14 -41.01
CA PHE A 278 -6.00 -14.28 -42.44
C PHE A 278 -6.89 -15.30 -43.13
N TYR A 279 -7.70 -16.05 -42.37
CA TYR A 279 -8.66 -17.02 -42.88
C TYR A 279 -10.09 -16.44 -42.87
N PRO A 280 -11.00 -16.96 -43.71
CA PRO A 280 -12.41 -16.58 -43.66
C PRO A 280 -13.09 -17.08 -42.37
N LYS A 281 -14.11 -16.35 -41.92
CA LYS A 281 -15.08 -16.80 -40.91
C LYS A 281 -16.34 -17.28 -41.61
N VAL A 282 -16.92 -18.39 -41.14
CA VAL A 282 -18.16 -18.98 -41.62
C VAL A 282 -19.09 -19.17 -40.42
N ASP A 283 -20.20 -18.45 -40.42
CA ASP A 283 -21.24 -18.53 -39.40
C ASP A 283 -22.54 -19.06 -40.04
N PHE A 284 -23.30 -19.85 -39.28
CA PHE A 284 -24.69 -20.15 -39.59
C PHE A 284 -25.57 -19.22 -38.75
N GLU A 285 -26.37 -18.39 -39.41
CA GLU A 285 -27.23 -17.39 -38.76
C GLU A 285 -28.70 -17.66 -39.11
N ILE A 286 -29.56 -17.74 -38.10
CA ILE A 286 -31.02 -17.70 -38.25
C ILE A 286 -31.53 -16.48 -37.50
N GLU A 287 -32.34 -15.65 -38.14
CA GLU A 287 -32.90 -14.44 -37.55
C GLU A 287 -34.40 -14.35 -37.83
N GLN A 288 -35.18 -14.12 -36.78
CA GLN A 288 -36.58 -13.71 -36.88
C GLN A 288 -36.66 -12.24 -36.51
N LEU A 289 -37.01 -11.40 -37.48
CA LEU A 289 -37.24 -9.97 -37.28
C LEU A 289 -38.74 -9.69 -37.37
N TYR A 290 -39.30 -9.08 -36.35
CA TYR A 290 -40.61 -8.43 -36.36
C TYR A 290 -40.37 -6.93 -36.47
N ASN A 291 -41.02 -6.31 -37.44
CA ASN A 291 -40.91 -4.88 -37.67
C ASN A 291 -42.29 -4.33 -37.93
N ASP A 292 -42.70 -3.37 -37.14
CA ASP A 292 -44.04 -2.83 -37.24
C ASP A 292 -44.02 -1.31 -36.95
N ILE A 293 -44.96 -0.62 -37.61
CA ILE A 293 -44.91 0.81 -37.92
C ILE A 293 -46.25 1.42 -37.51
N ASP A 294 -46.23 2.19 -36.41
CA ASP A 294 -47.43 2.88 -35.95
C ASP A 294 -47.49 4.28 -36.60
N SER A 295 -48.37 4.46 -37.59
CA SER A 295 -48.56 5.71 -38.35
C SER A 295 -49.94 6.32 -38.10
N PRO A 296 -50.05 7.61 -37.67
CA PRO A 296 -51.33 8.22 -37.29
C PRO A 296 -52.28 8.68 -38.43
N SER A 297 -52.12 8.26 -39.70
CA SER A 297 -52.92 8.80 -40.80
C SER A 297 -53.49 7.76 -41.77
N ASP A 298 -54.79 7.91 -42.08
CA ASP A 298 -55.72 7.11 -42.90
C ASP A 298 -55.33 6.80 -44.38
N TYR A 299 -54.06 6.92 -44.76
CA TYR A 299 -53.58 6.52 -46.09
C TYR A 299 -52.34 5.63 -45.92
N THR A 300 -52.56 4.30 -45.96
CA THR A 300 -51.65 3.20 -46.40
C THR A 300 -50.17 3.35 -46.01
N ILE A 301 -49.52 2.51 -45.20
CA ILE A 301 -49.47 1.03 -45.19
C ILE A 301 -49.09 0.62 -43.75
N ASP A 302 -50.05 0.09 -43.01
CA ASP A 302 -49.78 -0.73 -41.82
C ASP A 302 -49.43 -2.13 -42.34
N SER A 303 -48.15 -2.47 -42.39
CA SER A 303 -47.71 -3.80 -42.80
C SER A 303 -46.58 -4.21 -41.90
N ALA A 304 -46.92 -5.05 -40.92
CA ALA A 304 -45.96 -5.88 -40.21
C ALA A 304 -45.03 -6.54 -41.24
N ASP A 305 -43.76 -6.12 -41.25
CA ASP A 305 -42.72 -6.65 -42.13
C ASP A 305 -41.91 -7.67 -41.36
N ASP A 306 -42.59 -8.78 -41.08
CA ASP A 306 -42.01 -9.93 -40.40
C ASP A 306 -41.13 -10.69 -41.36
N ARG A 307 -39.85 -10.82 -41.01
CA ARG A 307 -38.82 -11.45 -41.85
C ARG A 307 -38.12 -12.55 -41.09
N THR A 308 -38.26 -13.78 -41.58
CA THR A 308 -37.39 -14.89 -41.19
C THR A 308 -36.26 -15.02 -42.20
N ARG A 309 -35.02 -15.09 -41.72
CA ARG A 309 -33.82 -15.25 -42.55
C ARG A 309 -32.96 -16.38 -42.01
N ALA A 310 -32.41 -17.19 -42.89
CA ALA A 310 -31.46 -18.24 -42.55
C ALA A 310 -30.31 -18.23 -43.57
N TYR A 311 -29.09 -18.01 -43.12
CA TYR A 311 -27.91 -17.84 -43.96
C TYR A 311 -26.71 -18.64 -43.46
N VAL A 312 -25.89 -19.11 -44.39
CA VAL A 312 -24.48 -19.41 -44.14
C VAL A 312 -23.69 -18.20 -44.58
N LYS A 313 -23.14 -17.45 -43.62
CA LYS A 313 -22.46 -16.18 -43.84
C LYS A 313 -20.95 -16.38 -43.84
N LEU A 314 -20.33 -16.20 -45.01
CA LEU A 314 -18.87 -16.13 -45.13
C LEU A 314 -18.42 -14.67 -45.01
N SER A 315 -17.60 -14.38 -44.01
CA SER A 315 -16.99 -13.07 -43.78
C SER A 315 -15.47 -13.18 -43.86
N TRP A 316 -14.83 -12.50 -44.82
CA TRP A 316 -13.37 -12.54 -44.97
C TRP A 316 -12.81 -11.13 -45.19
N ASN A 317 -11.97 -10.69 -44.27
CA ASN A 317 -11.21 -9.46 -44.44
C ASN A 317 -9.97 -9.74 -45.31
N LEU A 318 -10.04 -9.37 -46.59
CA LEU A 318 -8.94 -9.55 -47.54
C LEU A 318 -7.79 -8.55 -47.33
N TYR A 319 -8.08 -7.35 -46.82
CA TYR A 319 -7.09 -6.31 -46.59
C TYR A 319 -7.54 -5.33 -45.52
N LYS A 320 -6.70 -5.14 -44.48
CA LYS A 320 -6.92 -4.20 -43.37
C LYS A 320 -5.74 -3.25 -43.21
N GLY A 321 -5.27 -2.64 -44.30
CA GLY A 321 -4.19 -1.62 -44.25
C GLY A 321 -2.88 -2.11 -43.60
N GLY A 322 -2.55 -3.40 -43.71
CA GLY A 322 -1.37 -3.99 -43.07
C GLY A 322 -1.51 -4.29 -41.56
N ALA A 323 -2.65 -3.99 -40.93
CA ALA A 323 -2.85 -4.18 -39.49
C ALA A 323 -2.68 -5.63 -39.02
N HIS A 324 -3.12 -6.61 -39.81
CA HIS A 324 -2.97 -8.03 -39.44
C HIS A 324 -1.50 -8.50 -39.48
N GLU A 325 -0.69 -7.97 -40.41
CA GLU A 325 0.75 -8.28 -40.46
C GLU A 325 1.49 -7.65 -39.27
N ALA A 326 1.15 -6.40 -38.94
CA ALA A 326 1.69 -5.73 -37.76
C ALA A 326 1.33 -6.48 -36.45
N ASP A 327 0.13 -7.03 -36.35
CA ASP A 327 -0.32 -7.81 -35.18
C ASP A 327 0.43 -9.16 -35.05
N ILE A 328 0.68 -9.84 -36.18
CA ILE A 328 1.57 -11.02 -36.22
C ILE A 328 2.98 -10.66 -35.77
N GLN A 329 3.54 -9.55 -36.27
CA GLN A 329 4.87 -9.11 -35.90
C GLN A 329 4.97 -8.72 -34.41
N LYS A 330 3.96 -8.03 -33.88
CA LYS A 330 3.82 -7.74 -32.44
C LYS A 330 3.81 -9.02 -31.62
N SER A 331 3.08 -10.04 -32.06
CA SER A 331 3.02 -11.33 -31.38
C SER A 331 4.36 -12.10 -31.44
N ARG A 332 5.09 -12.06 -32.56
CA ARG A 332 6.46 -12.61 -32.65
C ARG A 332 7.40 -11.95 -31.64
N SER A 333 7.40 -10.62 -31.58
CA SER A 333 8.21 -9.87 -30.61
C SER A 333 7.81 -10.21 -29.17
N SER A 334 6.52 -10.46 -28.91
CA SER A 334 6.05 -10.89 -27.59
C SER A 334 6.61 -12.26 -27.19
N ILE A 335 6.68 -13.24 -28.11
CA ILE A 335 7.33 -14.53 -27.85
C ILE A 335 8.82 -14.34 -27.55
N ASN A 336 9.53 -13.56 -28.35
CA ASN A 336 10.95 -13.29 -28.13
C ASN A 336 11.18 -12.61 -26.78
N LYS A 337 10.31 -11.68 -26.38
CA LYS A 337 10.33 -11.04 -25.05
C LYS A 337 10.19 -12.08 -23.93
N GLU A 338 9.22 -13.00 -24.01
CA GLU A 338 9.07 -14.09 -23.01
C GLU A 338 10.31 -15.02 -22.96
N VAL A 339 10.96 -15.28 -24.09
CA VAL A 339 12.20 -16.06 -24.15
C VAL A 339 13.36 -15.33 -23.46
N GLU A 340 13.49 -14.02 -23.63
CA GLU A 340 14.54 -13.24 -22.92
C GLU A 340 14.25 -13.15 -21.41
N ILE A 341 12.99 -13.03 -21.00
CA ILE A 341 12.58 -13.13 -19.58
C ILE A 341 13.02 -14.48 -18.99
N GLN A 342 12.78 -15.58 -19.71
CA GLN A 342 13.23 -16.91 -19.26
C GLN A 342 14.75 -17.01 -19.12
N ARG A 343 15.50 -16.44 -20.08
CA ARG A 343 16.98 -16.45 -20.04
C ARG A 343 17.50 -15.70 -18.83
N ASP A 344 16.88 -14.58 -18.48
CA ASP A 344 17.24 -13.82 -17.29
C ASP A 344 16.90 -14.60 -16.01
N LEU A 345 15.67 -15.13 -15.89
CA LEU A 345 15.26 -16.00 -14.76
C LEU A 345 16.20 -17.19 -14.56
N LYS A 346 16.64 -17.82 -15.66
CA LYS A 346 17.63 -18.90 -15.59
C LYS A 346 18.95 -18.43 -15.01
N ARG A 347 19.46 -17.25 -15.40
CA ARG A 347 20.71 -16.69 -14.86
C ARG A 347 20.57 -16.33 -13.39
N GLN A 348 19.47 -15.68 -13.00
CA GLN A 348 19.18 -15.35 -11.60
C GLN A 348 19.08 -16.60 -10.72
N THR A 349 18.44 -17.67 -11.22
CA THR A 349 18.33 -18.94 -10.50
C THR A 349 19.71 -19.58 -10.30
N ILE A 350 20.55 -19.58 -11.34
CA ILE A 350 21.93 -20.09 -11.26
C ILE A 350 22.76 -19.25 -10.27
N GLU A 351 22.72 -17.93 -10.39
CA GLU A 351 23.45 -17.02 -9.49
C GLU A 351 23.03 -17.22 -8.03
N SER A 352 21.72 -17.25 -7.75
CA SER A 352 21.21 -17.46 -6.39
C SER A 352 21.66 -18.81 -5.82
N LEU A 353 21.66 -19.86 -6.64
CA LEU A 353 22.14 -21.18 -6.25
C LEU A 353 23.66 -21.18 -5.98
N GLU A 354 24.46 -20.57 -6.85
CA GLU A 354 25.92 -20.44 -6.70
C GLU A 354 26.30 -19.68 -5.42
N LEU A 355 25.62 -18.57 -5.15
CA LEU A 355 25.81 -17.79 -3.92
C LEU A 355 25.46 -18.59 -2.68
N SER A 356 24.35 -19.33 -2.73
CA SER A 356 23.89 -20.17 -1.60
C SER A 356 24.82 -21.36 -1.36
N TRP A 357 25.32 -21.97 -2.43
CA TRP A 357 26.30 -23.05 -2.37
C TRP A 357 27.62 -22.59 -1.78
N SER A 358 28.14 -21.45 -2.25
CA SER A 358 29.35 -20.83 -1.72
C SER A 358 29.20 -20.51 -0.23
N ALA A 359 28.07 -19.91 0.17
CA ALA A 359 27.78 -19.64 1.59
C ALA A 359 27.76 -20.93 2.42
N TYR A 360 27.06 -21.98 1.96
CA TYR A 360 27.02 -23.27 2.65
C TYR A 360 28.40 -23.89 2.85
N GLU A 361 29.26 -23.87 1.83
CA GLU A 361 30.62 -24.41 1.91
C GLU A 361 31.51 -23.57 2.84
N MET A 362 31.49 -22.24 2.68
CA MET A 362 32.34 -21.34 3.48
C MET A 362 31.93 -21.33 4.95
N LEU A 363 30.63 -21.31 5.26
CA LEU A 363 30.12 -21.39 6.63
C LEU A 363 30.44 -22.73 7.28
N SER A 364 30.50 -23.82 6.50
CA SER A 364 30.92 -25.13 7.02
C SER A 364 32.38 -25.12 7.47
N LYS A 365 33.28 -24.50 6.70
CA LYS A 365 34.69 -24.33 7.07
C LYS A 365 34.85 -23.35 8.25
N GLN A 366 34.10 -22.25 8.24
CA GLN A 366 34.13 -21.26 9.31
C GLN A 366 33.68 -21.85 10.65
N LEU A 367 32.63 -22.68 10.67
CA LEU A 367 32.14 -23.32 11.89
C LEU A 367 33.19 -24.21 12.54
N GLU A 368 33.99 -24.93 11.76
CA GLU A 368 35.09 -25.75 12.29
C GLU A 368 36.09 -24.90 13.10
N GLU A 369 36.51 -23.75 12.56
CA GLU A 369 37.42 -22.84 13.25
C GLU A 369 36.77 -22.11 14.43
N LEU A 370 35.48 -21.77 14.33
CA LEU A 370 34.73 -21.14 15.43
C LEU A 370 34.57 -22.08 16.63
N TYR A 371 34.40 -23.39 16.42
CA TYR A 371 34.38 -24.34 17.53
C TYR A 371 35.72 -24.45 18.24
N LYS A 372 36.84 -24.44 17.49
CA LYS A 372 38.20 -24.38 18.09
C LYS A 372 38.37 -23.09 18.89
N TYR A 373 37.94 -21.94 18.34
CA TYR A 373 37.99 -20.66 19.06
C TYR A 373 37.17 -20.67 20.35
N TYR A 374 35.97 -21.27 20.32
CA TYR A 374 35.16 -21.48 21.52
C TYR A 374 35.88 -22.32 22.58
N GLU A 375 36.41 -23.48 22.18
CA GLU A 375 37.11 -24.40 23.09
C GLU A 375 38.31 -23.74 23.77
N TYR A 376 39.17 -23.06 23.01
CA TYR A 376 40.31 -22.34 23.57
C TYR A 376 39.90 -21.14 24.44
N SER A 377 38.82 -20.44 24.09
CA SER A 377 38.31 -19.33 24.90
C SER A 377 37.72 -19.81 26.22
N GLU A 378 37.03 -20.96 26.21
CA GLU A 378 36.47 -21.60 27.40
C GLU A 378 37.59 -22.05 28.36
N GLU A 379 38.62 -22.74 27.84
CA GLU A 379 39.78 -23.16 28.63
C GLU A 379 40.57 -21.97 29.19
N THR A 380 40.76 -20.93 28.38
CA THR A 380 41.45 -19.68 28.80
C THR A 380 40.69 -18.98 29.91
N LEU A 381 39.36 -18.86 29.79
CA LEU A 381 38.51 -18.26 30.82
C LEU A 381 38.61 -19.04 32.13
N ALA A 382 38.52 -20.37 32.08
CA ALA A 382 38.65 -21.22 33.27
C ALA A 382 40.00 -21.03 33.97
N SER A 383 41.08 -20.98 33.19
CA SER A 383 42.43 -20.74 33.71
C SER A 383 42.58 -19.34 34.33
N TYR A 384 42.14 -18.29 33.63
CA TYR A 384 42.21 -16.91 34.12
C TYR A 384 41.34 -16.69 35.35
N GLN A 385 40.17 -17.33 35.42
CA GLN A 385 39.33 -17.28 36.60
C GLN A 385 40.06 -17.86 37.81
N SER A 386 40.67 -19.04 37.68
CA SER A 386 41.46 -19.64 38.76
C SER A 386 42.67 -18.78 39.16
N GLU A 387 43.38 -18.17 38.21
CA GLU A 387 44.51 -17.29 38.52
C GLU A 387 44.07 -15.98 39.18
N TYR A 388 42.93 -15.43 38.77
CA TYR A 388 42.34 -14.24 39.37
C TYR A 388 41.92 -14.48 40.82
N GLU A 389 41.28 -15.61 41.11
CA GLU A 389 40.93 -16.04 42.47
C GLU A 389 42.16 -16.21 43.38
N MET A 390 43.33 -16.54 42.79
CA MET A 390 44.62 -16.62 43.49
C MET A 390 45.37 -15.27 43.56
N GLY A 391 44.81 -14.19 43.04
CA GLY A 391 45.43 -12.86 42.99
C GLY A 391 46.63 -12.77 42.04
N ARG A 392 46.76 -13.69 41.07
CA ARG A 392 47.86 -13.74 40.09
C ARG A 392 47.51 -13.12 38.74
N ARG A 393 46.25 -12.75 38.52
CA ARG A 393 45.73 -12.18 37.28
C ARG A 393 44.92 -10.91 37.54
N THR A 394 44.81 -10.04 36.53
CA THR A 394 44.03 -8.81 36.64
C THR A 394 42.56 -9.04 36.28
N LEU A 395 41.66 -8.22 36.85
CA LEU A 395 40.24 -8.21 36.45
C LEU A 395 40.06 -7.90 34.95
N LEU A 396 40.94 -7.07 34.38
CA LEU A 396 40.88 -6.72 32.97
C LEU A 396 41.06 -7.95 32.07
N ASP A 397 42.00 -8.84 32.41
CA ASP A 397 42.25 -10.07 31.65
C ASP A 397 41.06 -11.04 31.77
N LEU A 398 40.49 -11.18 32.97
CA LEU A 398 39.31 -12.02 33.21
C LEU A 398 38.12 -11.54 32.36
N LEU A 399 37.85 -10.23 32.37
CA LEU A 399 36.79 -9.63 31.56
C LEU A 399 37.07 -9.75 30.06
N SER A 400 38.33 -9.70 29.64
CA SER A 400 38.71 -9.92 28.24
C SER A 400 38.41 -11.37 27.81
N ALA A 401 38.85 -12.36 28.58
CA ALA A 401 38.58 -13.77 28.28
C ALA A 401 37.08 -14.10 28.30
N GLN A 402 36.32 -13.48 29.20
CA GLN A 402 34.86 -13.59 29.22
C GLN A 402 34.23 -13.05 27.92
N ASN A 403 34.68 -11.88 27.45
CA ASN A 403 34.20 -11.31 26.20
C ASN A 403 34.54 -12.20 25.00
N ASP A 404 35.73 -12.83 24.97
CA ASP A 404 36.11 -13.79 23.93
C ASP A 404 35.16 -15.00 23.88
N LEU A 405 34.80 -15.56 25.04
CA LEU A 405 33.84 -16.65 25.12
C LEU A 405 32.43 -16.22 24.67
N ILE A 406 31.96 -15.03 25.04
CA ILE A 406 30.65 -14.52 24.62
C ILE A 406 30.62 -14.23 23.11
N ASN A 407 31.72 -13.71 22.56
CA ASN A 407 31.88 -13.44 21.14
C ASN A 407 31.92 -14.75 20.33
N SER A 408 32.68 -15.76 20.78
CA SER A 408 32.72 -17.07 20.11
C SER A 408 31.33 -17.72 20.03
N LYS A 409 30.57 -17.72 21.13
CA LYS A 409 29.17 -18.20 21.17
C LYS A 409 28.29 -17.45 20.16
N THR A 410 28.40 -16.12 20.11
CA THR A 410 27.63 -15.28 19.17
C THR A 410 27.94 -15.62 17.71
N GLN A 411 29.22 -15.76 17.37
CA GLN A 411 29.65 -16.12 16.02
C GLN A 411 29.19 -17.53 15.61
N ILE A 412 29.24 -18.50 16.53
CA ILE A 412 28.72 -19.85 16.30
C ILE A 412 27.20 -19.82 16.05
N ILE A 413 26.43 -19.10 16.87
CA ILE A 413 24.97 -18.99 16.70
C ILE A 413 24.63 -18.43 15.31
N ASN A 414 25.32 -17.37 14.89
CA ASN A 414 25.13 -16.76 13.57
C ASN A 414 25.49 -17.75 12.46
N ALA A 415 26.71 -18.29 12.48
CA ALA A 415 27.21 -19.19 11.43
C ALA A 415 26.39 -20.50 11.32
N GLN A 416 25.91 -21.06 12.45
CA GLN A 416 25.02 -22.23 12.46
C GLN A 416 23.70 -21.92 11.75
N THR A 417 23.09 -20.78 12.09
CA THR A 417 21.80 -20.38 11.54
C THR A 417 21.93 -20.02 10.06
N ASP A 418 22.97 -19.29 9.69
CA ASP A 418 23.24 -18.89 8.30
C ASP A 418 23.55 -20.11 7.43
N LYS A 419 24.29 -21.11 7.95
CA LYS A 419 24.54 -22.36 7.23
C LYS A 419 23.23 -23.09 6.94
N LEU A 420 22.37 -23.20 7.94
CA LEU A 420 21.08 -23.87 7.81
C LEU A 420 20.17 -23.13 6.84
N PHE A 421 20.14 -21.79 6.89
CA PHE A 421 19.41 -20.98 5.93
C PHE A 421 19.95 -21.13 4.49
N ALA A 422 21.27 -21.22 4.32
CA ALA A 422 21.88 -21.48 3.01
C ALA A 422 21.47 -22.84 2.43
N GLN A 423 21.33 -23.87 3.27
CA GLN A 423 20.81 -25.18 2.84
C GLN A 423 19.36 -25.08 2.32
N TYR A 424 18.49 -24.40 3.07
CA TYR A 424 17.11 -24.16 2.62
C TYR A 424 17.05 -23.31 1.34
N ARG A 425 17.93 -22.33 1.19
CA ARG A 425 18.00 -21.51 -0.03
C ARG A 425 18.46 -22.31 -1.26
N ILE A 426 19.33 -23.31 -1.09
CA ILE A 426 19.66 -24.26 -2.16
C ILE A 426 18.43 -25.07 -2.56
N LEU A 427 17.67 -25.59 -1.58
CA LEU A 427 16.46 -26.37 -1.83
C LEU A 427 15.35 -25.53 -2.48
N ASP A 428 15.24 -24.26 -2.10
CA ASP A 428 14.36 -23.27 -2.71
C ASP A 428 14.69 -23.05 -4.19
N ALA A 429 15.96 -22.74 -4.50
CA ALA A 429 16.42 -22.58 -5.88
C ALA A 429 16.16 -23.85 -6.72
N MET A 430 16.27 -25.03 -6.10
CA MET A 430 15.97 -26.32 -6.73
C MET A 430 14.48 -26.61 -6.94
N GLY A 431 13.58 -25.81 -6.35
CA GLY A 431 12.13 -26.07 -6.34
C GLY A 431 11.72 -27.24 -5.45
N LEU A 432 12.53 -27.58 -4.43
CA LEU A 432 12.34 -28.72 -3.54
C LEU A 432 12.08 -28.33 -2.08
N LEU A 433 12.10 -27.05 -1.73
CA LEU A 433 11.98 -26.58 -0.35
C LEU A 433 10.70 -27.09 0.33
N VAL A 434 9.53 -26.83 -0.25
CA VAL A 434 8.25 -27.22 0.36
C VAL A 434 8.17 -28.75 0.55
N ASN A 435 8.61 -29.52 -0.46
CA ASN A 435 8.65 -30.98 -0.40
C ASN A 435 9.64 -31.53 0.65
N SER A 436 10.68 -30.75 0.98
CA SER A 436 11.68 -31.16 1.98
C SER A 436 11.25 -30.88 3.43
N ILE A 437 10.24 -30.02 3.62
CA ILE A 437 9.76 -29.59 4.94
C ILE A 437 8.46 -30.27 5.31
N LEU A 438 7.52 -30.42 4.36
CA LEU A 438 6.18 -30.93 4.62
C LEU A 438 6.09 -32.45 4.44
N ASP A 439 5.21 -33.09 5.22
CA ASP A 439 4.78 -34.46 4.96
C ASP A 439 4.15 -34.63 3.56
N GLU A 440 4.18 -35.87 3.05
CA GLU A 440 3.73 -36.19 1.69
C GLU A 440 2.27 -35.78 1.43
N ASN A 441 1.36 -35.92 2.41
CA ASN A 441 -0.04 -35.53 2.23
C ASN A 441 -0.19 -34.02 2.13
N SER A 442 0.48 -33.27 3.03
CA SER A 442 0.48 -31.81 3.02
C SER A 442 1.10 -31.25 1.74
N TYR A 443 2.20 -31.85 1.26
CA TYR A 443 2.80 -31.48 -0.03
C TYR A 443 1.85 -31.77 -1.19
N GLN A 444 1.23 -32.96 -1.23
CA GLN A 444 0.27 -33.31 -2.28
C GLN A 444 -0.92 -32.37 -2.33
N ALA A 445 -1.41 -31.87 -1.18
CA ALA A 445 -2.48 -30.88 -1.11
C ALA A 445 -2.09 -29.58 -1.83
N ILE A 446 -0.85 -29.11 -1.63
CA ILE A 446 -0.34 -27.88 -2.27
C ILE A 446 -0.14 -28.09 -3.77
N VAL A 447 0.34 -29.26 -4.22
CA VAL A 447 0.53 -29.48 -5.67
C VAL A 447 -0.74 -29.94 -6.41
N GLN A 448 -1.89 -30.10 -5.74
CA GLN A 448 -3.15 -30.49 -6.40
C GLN A 448 -3.51 -29.60 -7.59
N PRO A 449 -3.42 -28.25 -7.53
CA PRO A 449 -3.75 -27.41 -8.69
C PRO A 449 -2.85 -27.65 -9.91
N VAL A 450 -1.63 -28.17 -9.70
CA VAL A 450 -0.72 -28.57 -10.79
C VAL A 450 -1.06 -29.97 -11.32
N ASN A 451 -1.43 -30.90 -10.44
CA ASN A 451 -1.78 -32.27 -10.81
C ASN A 451 -3.14 -32.36 -11.51
N LYS A 452 -4.08 -31.50 -11.13
CA LYS A 452 -5.44 -31.43 -11.67
C LYS A 452 -5.81 -29.99 -12.08
N PRO A 453 -5.10 -29.41 -13.06
CA PRO A 453 -5.22 -27.99 -13.39
C PRO A 453 -6.58 -27.62 -14.02
N PHE A 454 -7.28 -28.59 -14.59
CA PHE A 454 -8.55 -28.39 -15.30
C PHE A 454 -9.79 -28.82 -14.48
N GLU A 455 -9.62 -29.21 -13.22
CA GLU A 455 -10.76 -29.50 -12.33
C GLU A 455 -11.39 -28.19 -11.87
N ILE A 456 -12.63 -27.93 -12.30
CA ILE A 456 -13.35 -26.69 -11.99
C ILE A 456 -13.82 -26.73 -10.53
N VAL A 457 -13.48 -25.70 -9.79
CA VAL A 457 -13.98 -25.45 -8.43
C VAL A 457 -14.77 -24.15 -8.44
N GLU A 458 -16.04 -24.22 -8.09
CA GLU A 458 -16.94 -23.06 -8.05
C GLU A 458 -16.75 -22.27 -6.75
N ASP A 459 -16.77 -20.94 -6.86
CA ASP A 459 -16.78 -20.02 -5.73
C ASP A 459 -18.22 -19.55 -5.46
N GLU A 460 -18.60 -19.42 -4.18
CA GLU A 460 -19.96 -19.04 -3.75
C GLU A 460 -20.02 -17.61 -3.19
N LEU A 461 -21.20 -16.98 -3.28
CA LEU A 461 -21.55 -15.72 -2.61
C LEU A 461 -22.58 -15.99 -1.49
N PRO A 462 -22.54 -15.28 -0.35
CA PRO A 462 -21.65 -14.17 0.01
C PRO A 462 -20.26 -14.64 0.48
N ILE A 463 -19.25 -13.76 0.34
CA ILE A 463 -17.90 -13.98 0.85
C ILE A 463 -17.97 -14.16 2.37
N LYS A 464 -17.29 -15.19 2.90
CA LYS A 464 -17.15 -15.39 4.34
C LYS A 464 -16.33 -14.23 4.91
N LEU A 465 -16.93 -13.44 5.81
CA LEU A 465 -16.31 -12.25 6.44
C LEU A 465 -15.55 -12.58 7.75
N ASP A 466 -15.39 -13.86 8.06
CA ASP A 466 -14.61 -14.39 9.19
C ASP A 466 -13.90 -15.63 8.64
N VAL A 467 -12.69 -15.46 8.11
CA VAL A 467 -11.98 -16.50 7.36
C VAL A 467 -11.53 -17.63 8.26
N ASP A 468 -10.99 -17.34 9.44
CA ASP A 468 -10.44 -18.32 10.38
C ASP A 468 -11.50 -18.95 11.31
N SER A 469 -12.73 -18.44 11.29
CA SER A 469 -13.89 -18.93 12.06
C SER A 469 -13.73 -18.77 13.56
N ASP A 470 -12.95 -17.78 14.00
CA ASP A 470 -12.68 -17.53 15.41
C ASP A 470 -13.83 -16.75 16.10
N GLY A 471 -14.79 -16.25 15.30
CA GLY A 471 -15.96 -15.49 15.76
C GLY A 471 -15.79 -13.98 15.65
N VAL A 472 -14.65 -13.48 15.17
CA VAL A 472 -14.37 -12.08 14.88
C VAL A 472 -14.35 -11.88 13.36
N VAL A 473 -14.99 -10.82 12.88
CA VAL A 473 -15.03 -10.54 11.44
C VAL A 473 -13.70 -9.94 10.96
N ASP A 474 -13.22 -10.35 9.79
CA ASP A 474 -11.95 -9.96 9.16
C ASP A 474 -11.73 -8.44 9.11
N ALA A 475 -12.81 -7.65 9.02
CA ALA A 475 -12.74 -6.19 8.96
C ALA A 475 -12.20 -5.54 10.25
N ILE A 476 -12.32 -6.23 11.38
CA ILE A 476 -11.82 -5.78 12.69
C ILE A 476 -10.87 -6.79 13.35
N ASP A 477 -10.68 -7.97 12.76
CA ASP A 477 -9.77 -8.99 13.25
C ASP A 477 -8.29 -8.58 13.02
N ILE A 478 -7.53 -8.56 14.11
CA ILE A 478 -6.10 -8.21 14.10
C ILE A 478 -5.22 -9.46 13.94
N CYS A 479 -5.76 -10.65 14.17
CA CYS A 479 -5.09 -11.93 14.05
C CYS A 479 -5.89 -12.88 13.16
N ASP A 480 -5.70 -12.71 11.84
CA ASP A 480 -6.35 -13.37 10.71
C ASP A 480 -6.16 -14.90 10.60
N ASN A 481 -5.67 -15.54 11.66
CA ASN A 481 -5.40 -16.97 11.74
C ASN A 481 -5.31 -17.44 13.21
N SER A 482 -6.29 -17.08 14.02
CA SER A 482 -6.40 -17.48 15.42
C SER A 482 -6.88 -18.93 15.53
N LEU A 483 -6.39 -19.64 16.56
CA LEU A 483 -6.75 -21.04 16.76
C LEU A 483 -8.15 -21.14 17.39
N THR A 484 -9.04 -21.89 16.76
CA THR A 484 -10.43 -22.05 17.18
C THR A 484 -10.51 -22.73 18.55
N GLY A 485 -11.17 -22.07 19.52
CA GLY A 485 -11.36 -22.60 20.88
C GLY A 485 -10.41 -22.05 21.95
N ASP A 486 -9.48 -21.15 21.58
CA ASP A 486 -8.69 -20.39 22.55
C ASP A 486 -9.46 -19.17 23.08
N ASN A 487 -9.04 -18.64 24.24
CA ASN A 487 -9.59 -17.43 24.84
C ASN A 487 -9.26 -16.22 23.95
N ILE A 488 -10.08 -15.99 22.93
CA ILE A 488 -9.89 -14.99 21.87
C ILE A 488 -10.34 -13.62 22.37
N LYS A 489 -9.48 -12.60 22.22
CA LYS A 489 -9.82 -11.21 22.52
C LYS A 489 -10.85 -10.68 21.50
N PRO A 490 -11.56 -9.58 21.78
CA PRO A 490 -12.37 -8.86 20.78
C PRO A 490 -11.59 -8.42 19.52
N THR A 491 -10.26 -8.49 19.56
CA THR A 491 -9.35 -8.23 18.44
C THR A 491 -8.97 -9.50 17.64
N GLY A 492 -9.61 -10.64 17.88
CA GLY A 492 -9.31 -11.97 17.29
C GLY A 492 -8.06 -12.66 17.87
N CYS A 493 -7.08 -11.90 18.35
CA CYS A 493 -5.85 -12.47 18.90
C CYS A 493 -6.04 -13.29 20.20
N ILE A 494 -5.29 -14.39 20.32
CA ILE A 494 -5.16 -15.21 21.55
C ILE A 494 -4.72 -14.38 22.77
N GLN A 495 -5.41 -14.60 23.89
CA GLN A 495 -5.06 -14.10 25.21
C GLN A 495 -4.15 -15.08 25.98
N VAL A 496 -2.90 -14.67 26.24
CA VAL A 496 -1.88 -15.52 26.90
C VAL A 496 -2.08 -15.61 28.42
N GLU A 497 -2.70 -14.62 29.04
CA GLU A 497 -3.06 -14.58 30.47
C GLU A 497 -4.57 -14.36 30.60
N PRO A 498 -5.29 -15.10 31.47
CA PRO A 498 -6.74 -14.98 31.60
C PRO A 498 -7.14 -13.55 31.97
N ASP A 499 -8.25 -13.12 31.40
CA ASP A 499 -8.88 -11.80 31.51
C ASP A 499 -10.37 -12.10 31.55
N THR A 500 -10.98 -11.80 32.68
CA THR A 500 -12.30 -12.34 33.04
C THR A 500 -13.43 -11.49 32.46
N ASP A 501 -13.16 -10.21 32.23
CA ASP A 501 -14.11 -9.21 31.76
C ASP A 501 -13.81 -8.69 30.34
N PHE A 502 -12.74 -9.19 29.71
CA PHE A 502 -12.40 -9.04 28.30
C PHE A 502 -12.14 -7.59 27.88
N ASP A 503 -11.67 -6.76 28.80
CA ASP A 503 -11.35 -5.35 28.56
C ASP A 503 -9.97 -5.14 27.89
N GLY A 504 -9.18 -6.22 27.79
CA GLY A 504 -7.87 -6.25 27.15
C GLY A 504 -6.69 -6.24 28.13
N VAL A 505 -6.93 -6.04 29.43
CA VAL A 505 -5.94 -6.06 30.53
C VAL A 505 -6.00 -7.41 31.25
N PRO A 506 -4.89 -8.17 31.35
CA PRO A 506 -4.92 -9.47 32.01
C PRO A 506 -5.22 -9.36 33.51
N ASN A 507 -5.91 -10.36 34.08
CA ASN A 507 -6.32 -10.43 35.50
C ASN A 507 -5.17 -10.16 36.50
N THR A 508 -3.92 -10.35 36.10
CA THR A 508 -2.72 -10.13 36.92
C THR A 508 -2.39 -8.64 37.11
N LYS A 509 -2.82 -7.80 36.18
CA LYS A 509 -2.59 -6.34 36.13
C LYS A 509 -3.88 -5.54 36.23
N ASP A 510 -5.01 -6.20 36.06
CA ASP A 510 -6.33 -5.62 36.15
C ASP A 510 -6.74 -5.40 37.62
N THR A 511 -7.06 -4.13 37.92
CA THR A 511 -7.50 -3.67 39.24
C THR A 511 -9.03 -3.45 39.27
N CYS A 512 -9.69 -3.53 38.12
CA CYS A 512 -11.10 -3.27 37.88
C CYS A 512 -11.77 -4.47 37.15
N PRO A 513 -11.95 -5.62 37.83
CA PRO A 513 -12.28 -6.93 37.24
C PRO A 513 -13.73 -7.10 36.73
N THR A 514 -14.45 -6.00 36.54
CA THR A 514 -15.84 -6.01 36.02
C THR A 514 -16.06 -4.83 35.09
N THR A 515 -15.07 -4.50 34.26
CA THR A 515 -15.18 -3.44 33.28
C THR A 515 -16.06 -3.87 32.12
N THR A 516 -16.91 -2.96 31.66
CA THR A 516 -17.83 -3.24 30.56
C THR A 516 -17.05 -3.48 29.26
N LEU A 517 -17.31 -4.62 28.61
CA LEU A 517 -16.72 -5.00 27.32
C LEU A 517 -16.72 -3.81 26.34
N GLY A 518 -15.53 -3.43 25.87
CA GLY A 518 -15.35 -2.34 24.91
C GLY A 518 -15.17 -0.93 25.49
N ALA A 519 -15.20 -0.77 26.81
CA ALA A 519 -14.80 0.48 27.46
C ALA A 519 -13.33 0.80 27.15
N ILE A 520 -13.02 2.09 27.02
CA ILE A 520 -11.63 2.53 26.97
C ILE A 520 -11.10 2.49 28.41
N VAL A 521 -10.18 1.57 28.66
CA VAL A 521 -9.59 1.35 29.98
C VAL A 521 -8.20 1.95 30.10
N ASP A 522 -7.80 2.32 31.32
CA ASP A 522 -6.45 2.73 31.64
C ASP A 522 -5.49 1.51 31.74
N GLU A 523 -4.22 1.76 32.06
CA GLU A 523 -3.19 0.71 32.21
C GLU A 523 -3.52 -0.33 33.31
N LYS A 524 -4.59 -0.12 34.09
CA LYS A 524 -5.03 -0.96 35.21
C LYS A 524 -6.40 -1.59 34.97
N GLY A 525 -6.97 -1.51 33.76
CA GLY A 525 -8.28 -2.08 33.43
C GLY A 525 -9.46 -1.23 33.88
N CYS A 526 -9.25 0.01 34.33
CA CYS A 526 -10.35 0.85 34.82
C CYS A 526 -10.88 1.77 33.72
N ALA A 527 -12.21 1.78 33.53
CA ALA A 527 -12.87 2.61 32.52
C ALA A 527 -12.63 4.12 32.73
N LEU A 528 -12.22 4.81 31.67
CA LEU A 528 -12.05 6.27 31.67
C LEU A 528 -13.42 6.97 31.61
N GLU A 529 -13.67 7.95 32.50
CA GLU A 529 -14.97 8.64 32.62
C GLU A 529 -15.44 9.35 31.32
N ASP A 530 -14.51 9.69 30.42
CA ASP A 530 -14.80 10.34 29.12
C ASP A 530 -14.64 9.39 27.91
N GLY A 531 -14.34 8.11 28.14
CA GLY A 531 -14.13 7.12 27.10
C GLY A 531 -15.44 6.56 26.56
N LYS A 532 -15.96 7.07 25.43
CA LYS A 532 -17.09 6.43 24.75
C LYS A 532 -16.71 4.99 24.35
N ASN A 533 -17.44 4.00 24.88
CA ASN A 533 -17.33 2.60 24.50
C ASN A 533 -17.57 2.48 22.99
N ARG A 534 -16.58 2.00 22.23
CA ARG A 534 -16.67 1.88 20.76
C ARG A 534 -17.49 0.66 20.31
N PHE A 535 -17.95 -0.13 21.27
CA PHE A 535 -18.63 -1.41 21.09
C PHE A 535 -20.03 -1.46 21.74
N GLU A 536 -20.61 -0.31 22.13
CA GLU A 536 -22.06 -0.22 22.42
C GLU A 536 -22.85 -0.36 21.10
N VAL A 537 -22.90 -1.58 20.59
CA VAL A 537 -23.82 -1.99 19.54
C VAL A 537 -24.42 -3.32 20.00
N GLU A 538 -25.74 -3.41 20.10
CA GLU A 538 -26.40 -4.64 20.54
C GLU A 538 -26.02 -5.82 19.63
N GLN A 539 -25.84 -7.00 20.23
CA GLN A 539 -25.39 -8.25 19.61
C GLN A 539 -26.27 -8.68 18.39
N SER A 540 -27.48 -8.13 18.26
CA SER A 540 -28.37 -8.34 17.11
C SER A 540 -28.04 -7.51 15.86
N LEU A 541 -27.17 -6.49 15.96
CA LEU A 541 -26.72 -5.67 14.82
C LEU A 541 -25.45 -6.22 14.17
N TYR A 542 -24.71 -7.09 14.87
CA TYR A 542 -23.44 -7.63 14.38
C TYR A 542 -23.60 -8.81 13.39
N LEU A 543 -24.79 -9.41 13.31
CA LEU A 543 -25.05 -10.58 12.46
C LEU A 543 -25.93 -10.30 11.23
N ASP A 544 -26.51 -9.10 11.09
CA ASP A 544 -27.42 -8.76 9.99
C ASP A 544 -27.02 -7.50 9.18
N GLU A 545 -25.87 -6.88 9.45
CA GLU A 545 -25.40 -5.71 8.70
C GLU A 545 -24.30 -6.04 7.67
N VAL A 546 -24.67 -6.83 6.66
CA VAL A 546 -24.33 -6.39 5.30
C VAL A 546 -25.31 -5.25 5.02
N PRO A 547 -24.88 -4.03 4.64
CA PRO A 547 -25.82 -2.97 4.33
C PRO A 547 -26.66 -3.40 3.13
N LYS A 548 -27.87 -3.92 3.39
CA LYS A 548 -28.89 -4.06 2.35
C LYS A 548 -29.24 -2.66 1.91
N TYR A 549 -29.20 -2.44 0.59
CA TYR A 549 -29.63 -1.20 -0.06
C TYR A 549 -31.01 -0.81 0.50
N THR A 550 -31.08 0.30 1.24
CA THR A 550 -32.34 0.78 1.80
C THR A 550 -32.90 1.87 0.89
N SER A 551 -34.15 2.28 1.10
CA SER A 551 -34.75 3.42 0.41
C SER A 551 -33.99 4.75 0.60
N ASN A 552 -33.04 4.80 1.54
CA ASN A 552 -32.16 5.93 1.86
C ASN A 552 -30.74 5.76 1.29
N SER A 553 -30.43 4.64 0.62
CA SER A 553 -29.21 4.51 -0.18
C SER A 553 -29.24 5.53 -1.33
N PRO A 554 -28.09 6.07 -1.78
CA PRO A 554 -28.06 7.16 -2.76
C PRO A 554 -28.75 6.73 -4.06
N LYS A 555 -29.86 7.38 -4.41
CA LYS A 555 -30.56 7.18 -5.69
C LYS A 555 -30.02 8.16 -6.73
N LYS A 556 -30.12 7.80 -8.02
CA LYS A 556 -29.87 8.71 -9.15
C LYS A 556 -30.58 10.05 -8.90
N ASP A 557 -29.82 11.13 -8.84
CA ASP A 557 -30.41 12.46 -8.70
C ASP A 557 -31.02 12.88 -10.05
N GLU A 558 -32.35 12.99 -10.10
CA GLU A 558 -33.12 13.35 -11.30
C GLU A 558 -32.72 14.73 -11.89
N LYS A 559 -32.10 15.61 -11.09
CA LYS A 559 -31.71 16.97 -11.48
C LYS A 559 -30.30 17.02 -12.06
N PHE A 560 -29.39 16.17 -11.60
CA PHE A 560 -27.96 16.18 -11.99
C PHE A 560 -27.50 14.96 -12.82
N GLY A 561 -28.38 13.98 -13.06
CA GLY A 561 -28.21 12.96 -14.10
C GLY A 561 -27.04 12.00 -13.93
N LEU A 562 -26.42 11.93 -12.75
CA LEU A 562 -25.23 11.13 -12.50
C LEU A 562 -25.42 10.37 -11.18
N TYR A 563 -25.97 9.15 -11.27
CA TYR A 563 -25.47 7.90 -10.69
C TYR A 563 -26.36 6.74 -11.16
N ASP A 564 -25.73 5.68 -11.66
CA ASP A 564 -26.15 4.33 -11.29
C ASP A 564 -24.89 3.60 -10.81
N TYR A 565 -24.97 3.01 -9.61
CA TYR A 565 -23.92 2.13 -9.07
C TYR A 565 -24.26 0.66 -9.39
N GLU A 566 -25.04 0.42 -10.44
CA GLU A 566 -25.13 -0.89 -11.06
C GLU A 566 -23.95 -1.12 -12.01
N PHE A 567 -23.20 -2.18 -11.70
CA PHE A 567 -22.27 -2.88 -12.56
C PHE A 567 -22.71 -2.87 -14.03
N ASN A 568 -22.18 -1.96 -14.85
CA ASN A 568 -22.47 -1.96 -16.28
C ASN A 568 -21.39 -2.75 -17.02
N VAL A 569 -21.64 -4.06 -17.13
CA VAL A 569 -20.86 -5.04 -17.92
C VAL A 569 -21.28 -5.01 -19.40
N ALA A 570 -22.01 -3.98 -19.86
CA ALA A 570 -22.48 -3.92 -21.25
C ALA A 570 -21.72 -2.90 -22.11
N ALA A 571 -21.18 -3.42 -23.21
CA ALA A 571 -20.90 -2.76 -24.49
C ALA A 571 -19.54 -2.04 -24.69
N ASN A 572 -18.54 -2.82 -25.13
CA ASN A 572 -17.95 -2.76 -26.48
C ASN A 572 -18.01 -1.45 -27.31
N LYS A 573 -17.77 -0.28 -26.72
CA LYS A 573 -17.40 0.94 -27.45
C LYS A 573 -16.13 1.51 -26.83
N ASN A 574 -15.02 1.38 -27.55
CA ASN A 574 -13.71 1.92 -27.19
C ASN A 574 -13.74 3.46 -27.19
N VAL A 575 -14.25 4.05 -26.11
CA VAL A 575 -13.85 5.39 -25.69
C VAL A 575 -13.16 5.19 -24.36
N GLU A 576 -11.83 5.24 -24.38
CA GLU A 576 -11.04 5.22 -23.14
C GLU A 576 -11.47 6.44 -22.33
N SER A 577 -12.14 6.22 -21.18
CA SER A 577 -12.55 7.31 -20.31
C SER A 577 -11.33 8.18 -20.03
N THR A 578 -11.43 9.48 -20.30
CA THR A 578 -10.30 10.38 -20.11
C THR A 578 -9.89 10.36 -18.64
N LYS A 579 -8.64 10.73 -18.34
CA LYS A 579 -8.18 10.83 -16.94
C LYS A 579 -9.10 11.73 -16.10
N LEU A 580 -9.72 12.74 -16.73
CA LEU A 580 -10.69 13.63 -16.11
C LEU A 580 -12.05 12.96 -15.88
N ASP A 581 -12.53 12.14 -16.82
CA ASP A 581 -13.77 11.36 -16.64
C ASP A 581 -13.65 10.39 -15.48
N LYS A 582 -12.46 9.80 -15.31
CA LYS A 582 -12.17 8.93 -14.17
C LYS A 582 -12.19 9.71 -12.86
N HIS A 583 -11.67 10.93 -12.81
CA HIS A 583 -11.77 11.80 -11.62
C HIS A 583 -13.23 12.19 -11.31
N LEU A 584 -13.99 12.63 -12.32
CA LEU A 584 -15.36 13.10 -12.13
C LEU A 584 -16.36 11.98 -11.78
N MET A 585 -16.04 10.72 -12.11
CA MET A 585 -16.87 9.54 -11.85
C MET A 585 -16.42 8.72 -10.63
N TYR A 586 -15.12 8.65 -10.33
CA TYR A 586 -14.56 7.71 -9.33
C TYR A 586 -13.88 8.38 -8.13
N ASP A 587 -13.68 9.70 -8.10
CA ASP A 587 -13.19 10.39 -6.89
C ASP A 587 -14.30 10.52 -5.83
N ASN A 588 -13.91 10.75 -4.57
CA ASN A 588 -14.86 10.94 -3.48
C ASN A 588 -15.86 12.05 -3.83
N PHE A 589 -17.16 11.73 -3.81
CA PHE A 589 -18.23 12.64 -4.21
C PHE A 589 -18.29 13.94 -3.41
N GLU A 590 -17.71 13.96 -2.21
CA GLU A 590 -17.52 15.17 -1.40
C GLU A 590 -16.57 16.21 -2.04
N LEU A 591 -15.78 15.80 -3.04
CA LEU A 591 -14.78 16.62 -3.75
C LEU A 591 -15.31 17.29 -5.01
N ILE A 592 -16.54 16.98 -5.44
CA ILE A 592 -17.09 17.45 -6.71
C ILE A 592 -18.35 18.27 -6.44
N LYS A 593 -18.31 19.56 -6.77
CA LYS A 593 -19.48 20.42 -6.72
C LYS A 593 -20.03 20.64 -8.12
N ARG A 594 -21.23 20.11 -8.38
CA ARG A 594 -21.92 20.23 -9.68
C ARG A 594 -22.95 21.34 -9.64
N PHE A 595 -23.11 22.04 -10.76
CA PHE A 595 -24.09 23.11 -10.91
C PHE A 595 -25.24 22.67 -11.82
N ASP A 596 -26.37 23.38 -11.71
CA ASP A 596 -27.53 23.14 -12.56
C ASP A 596 -27.16 23.31 -14.04
N PHE A 597 -27.74 22.46 -14.91
CA PHE A 597 -27.51 22.53 -16.35
C PHE A 597 -27.93 23.87 -16.93
N ILE A 598 -27.09 24.41 -17.81
CA ILE A 598 -27.37 25.64 -18.52
C ILE A 598 -27.97 25.28 -19.88
N ASN A 599 -29.23 25.64 -20.08
CA ASN A 599 -29.94 25.36 -21.32
C ASN A 599 -29.50 26.32 -22.44
N MET A 600 -28.98 25.76 -23.53
CA MET A 600 -28.44 26.50 -24.67
C MET A 600 -29.46 26.73 -25.79
N ASN A 601 -30.65 26.11 -25.74
CA ASN A 601 -31.66 26.26 -26.80
C ASN A 601 -32.23 27.68 -26.91
N ASN A 602 -32.24 28.46 -25.82
CA ASN A 602 -32.71 29.85 -25.76
C ASN A 602 -31.86 30.67 -24.77
N PHE A 603 -30.54 30.60 -24.91
CA PHE A 603 -29.60 31.14 -23.92
C PHE A 603 -29.73 32.67 -23.76
N ASP A 604 -30.07 33.15 -22.55
CA ASP A 604 -30.04 34.56 -22.14
C ASP A 604 -28.98 34.79 -21.06
N SER A 605 -28.00 35.66 -21.33
CA SER A 605 -26.91 35.94 -20.41
C SER A 605 -27.34 36.62 -19.09
N LYS A 606 -28.57 37.13 -18.99
CA LYS A 606 -29.10 37.80 -17.79
C LYS A 606 -29.92 36.91 -16.85
N ASN A 607 -30.45 35.79 -17.34
CA ASN A 607 -31.38 34.90 -16.60
C ASN A 607 -30.78 33.54 -16.22
N ASN A 608 -29.52 33.30 -16.53
CA ASN A 608 -28.84 32.05 -16.18
C ASN A 608 -28.03 32.20 -14.90
N ASN A 609 -27.91 31.11 -14.13
CA ASN A 609 -27.27 31.13 -12.82
C ASN A 609 -25.74 31.33 -12.84
N ILE A 610 -25.18 31.81 -13.94
CA ILE A 610 -23.74 31.98 -14.20
C ILE A 610 -23.08 32.88 -13.15
N LYS A 611 -23.77 33.94 -12.69
CA LYS A 611 -23.25 34.83 -11.64
C LYS A 611 -23.11 34.12 -10.30
N GLU A 612 -24.05 33.24 -9.94
CA GLU A 612 -23.98 32.47 -8.70
C GLU A 612 -22.96 31.34 -8.82
N ILE A 613 -22.90 30.66 -9.97
CA ILE A 613 -21.89 29.65 -10.29
C ILE A 613 -20.48 30.27 -10.19
N ALA A 614 -20.26 31.41 -10.84
CA ALA A 614 -19.00 32.15 -10.76
C ALA A 614 -18.70 32.59 -9.33
N LYS A 615 -19.69 33.08 -8.58
CA LYS A 615 -19.52 33.45 -7.15
C LYS A 615 -19.12 32.25 -6.29
N ILE A 616 -19.69 31.07 -6.56
CA ILE A 616 -19.35 29.84 -5.83
C ILE A 616 -17.95 29.36 -6.23
N ILE A 617 -17.61 29.31 -7.51
CA ILE A 617 -16.26 28.96 -7.97
C ILE A 617 -15.23 29.92 -7.33
N ASN A 618 -15.48 31.22 -7.40
CA ASN A 618 -14.63 32.25 -6.82
C ASN A 618 -14.65 32.26 -5.28
N SER A 619 -15.54 31.50 -4.62
CA SER A 619 -15.52 31.31 -3.16
C SER A 619 -14.54 30.23 -2.71
N TYR A 620 -14.00 29.44 -3.65
CA TYR A 620 -12.92 28.49 -3.37
C TYR A 620 -11.58 29.19 -3.60
N ASP A 621 -10.84 29.40 -2.51
CA ASP A 621 -9.63 30.23 -2.47
C ASP A 621 -8.34 29.45 -2.84
N ARG A 622 -8.44 28.37 -3.65
CA ARG A 622 -7.31 27.47 -3.96
C ARG A 622 -7.00 27.39 -5.46
N ASP A 623 -5.71 27.39 -5.82
CA ASP A 623 -5.24 27.26 -7.21
C ASP A 623 -5.35 25.83 -7.78
N ASP A 624 -5.67 24.83 -6.95
CA ASP A 624 -5.74 23.41 -7.35
C ASP A 624 -7.18 22.95 -7.68
N ILE A 625 -8.12 23.90 -7.83
CA ILE A 625 -9.47 23.57 -8.30
C ILE A 625 -9.50 23.48 -9.83
N THR A 626 -10.28 22.56 -10.38
CA THR A 626 -10.51 22.49 -11.83
C THR A 626 -12.00 22.64 -12.12
N VAL A 627 -12.36 23.63 -12.93
CA VAL A 627 -13.74 23.86 -13.39
C VAL A 627 -13.87 23.25 -14.78
N THR A 628 -14.58 22.14 -14.89
CA THR A 628 -14.86 21.53 -16.19
C THR A 628 -16.18 22.07 -16.72
N VAL A 629 -16.16 22.61 -17.94
CA VAL A 629 -17.34 23.14 -18.63
C VAL A 629 -17.59 22.25 -19.83
N ILE A 630 -18.60 21.39 -19.76
CA ILE A 630 -18.88 20.36 -20.76
C ILE A 630 -20.11 20.80 -21.55
N GLY A 631 -19.91 21.09 -22.84
CA GLY A 631 -20.99 21.35 -23.77
C GLY A 631 -21.50 20.08 -24.40
N HIS A 632 -22.82 20.00 -24.57
CA HIS A 632 -23.51 18.90 -25.20
C HIS A 632 -24.52 19.40 -26.23
N THR A 633 -24.64 18.66 -27.33
CA THR A 633 -25.62 18.95 -28.37
C THR A 633 -26.70 17.89 -28.43
N LYS A 634 -27.82 18.27 -29.03
CA LYS A 634 -28.90 17.35 -29.38
C LYS A 634 -28.42 16.33 -30.41
N ASN A 635 -29.27 15.34 -30.68
CA ASN A 635 -29.02 14.38 -31.74
C ASN A 635 -28.66 15.06 -33.06
N MET A 636 -27.47 14.75 -33.56
CA MET A 636 -26.90 15.28 -34.80
C MET A 636 -26.22 14.12 -35.52
N GLU A 637 -26.55 13.93 -36.81
CA GLU A 637 -26.02 12.83 -37.63
C GLU A 637 -24.52 12.92 -37.93
N ASN A 638 -23.89 14.09 -37.70
CA ASN A 638 -22.48 14.33 -37.96
C ASN A 638 -21.74 14.61 -36.65
N ASP A 639 -20.93 13.65 -36.22
CA ASP A 639 -20.15 13.70 -34.99
C ASP A 639 -19.19 14.90 -34.93
N GLU A 640 -18.54 15.25 -36.03
CA GLU A 640 -17.63 16.39 -36.08
C GLU A 640 -18.38 17.71 -35.91
N LYS A 641 -19.58 17.81 -36.49
CA LYS A 641 -20.45 18.97 -36.34
C LYS A 641 -20.99 19.07 -34.91
N SER A 642 -21.41 17.95 -34.33
CA SER A 642 -21.85 17.84 -32.92
C SER A 642 -20.73 18.25 -31.97
N TYR A 643 -19.52 17.74 -32.17
CA TYR A 643 -18.34 18.06 -31.36
C TYR A 643 -18.03 19.57 -31.39
N ASN A 644 -17.98 20.16 -32.59
CA ASN A 644 -17.66 21.57 -32.76
C ASN A 644 -18.73 22.49 -32.17
N GLU A 645 -20.01 22.12 -32.29
CA GLU A 645 -21.12 22.91 -31.74
C GLU A 645 -21.20 22.79 -30.21
N ALA A 646 -21.02 21.58 -29.65
CA ALA A 646 -20.85 21.37 -28.20
C ALA A 646 -19.69 22.20 -27.64
N LEU A 647 -18.55 22.21 -28.34
CA LEU A 647 -17.36 22.96 -27.91
C LEU A 647 -17.62 24.46 -27.95
N THR A 648 -18.43 24.91 -28.91
CA THR A 648 -18.85 26.31 -29.00
C THR A 648 -19.68 26.70 -27.79
N TYR A 649 -20.64 25.86 -27.37
CA TYR A 649 -21.45 26.11 -26.17
C TYR A 649 -20.59 26.16 -24.91
N ALA A 650 -19.67 25.20 -24.73
CA ALA A 650 -18.74 25.19 -23.62
C ALA A 650 -17.92 26.49 -23.56
N LYS A 651 -17.33 26.91 -24.70
CA LYS A 651 -16.58 28.16 -24.81
C LYS A 651 -17.43 29.40 -24.53
N THR A 652 -18.71 29.42 -24.92
CA THR A 652 -19.62 30.52 -24.58
C THR A 652 -19.79 30.66 -23.07
N ILE A 653 -20.00 29.55 -22.36
CA ILE A 653 -20.13 29.57 -20.89
C ILE A 653 -18.80 29.88 -20.22
N THR A 654 -17.68 29.32 -20.70
CA THR A 654 -16.33 29.68 -20.24
C THR A 654 -16.10 31.19 -20.31
N LYS A 655 -16.43 31.83 -21.45
CA LYS A 655 -16.29 33.29 -21.59
C LYS A 655 -17.12 34.06 -20.57
N LEU A 656 -18.35 33.63 -20.30
CA LEU A 656 -19.21 34.29 -19.32
C LEU A 656 -18.74 34.08 -17.88
N LEU A 657 -18.14 32.93 -17.56
CA LEU A 657 -17.49 32.71 -16.26
C LEU A 657 -16.26 33.63 -16.10
N ILE A 658 -15.47 33.79 -17.16
CA ILE A 658 -14.32 34.72 -17.20
C ILE A 658 -14.78 36.17 -17.04
N ASP A 659 -15.83 36.59 -17.74
CA ASP A 659 -16.43 37.93 -17.60
C ASP A 659 -16.99 38.18 -16.18
N ASN A 660 -17.21 37.12 -15.39
CA ASN A 660 -17.58 37.17 -13.96
C ASN A 660 -16.41 36.80 -13.03
N ASN A 661 -15.17 37.05 -13.46
CA ASN A 661 -13.93 36.93 -12.69
C ASN A 661 -13.49 35.50 -12.32
N VAL A 662 -13.99 34.45 -12.98
CA VAL A 662 -13.37 33.12 -12.86
C VAL A 662 -12.09 33.08 -13.70
N LYS A 663 -10.96 32.66 -13.13
CA LYS A 663 -9.69 32.61 -13.86
C LYS A 663 -9.77 31.60 -15.02
N GLU A 664 -9.26 31.97 -16.20
CA GLU A 664 -9.35 31.17 -17.43
C GLU A 664 -8.58 29.85 -17.33
N ASP A 665 -7.44 29.84 -16.63
CA ASP A 665 -6.57 28.69 -16.40
C ASP A 665 -7.22 27.58 -15.56
N LEU A 666 -8.24 27.91 -14.77
CA LEU A 666 -9.02 26.94 -14.00
C LEU A 666 -10.10 26.25 -14.84
N ILE A 667 -10.49 26.83 -15.98
CA ILE A 667 -11.62 26.36 -16.77
C ILE A 667 -11.14 25.46 -17.90
N VAL A 668 -11.60 24.22 -17.89
CA VAL A 668 -11.35 23.25 -18.96
C VAL A 668 -12.63 23.08 -19.79
N PRO A 669 -12.77 23.78 -20.94
CA PRO A 669 -13.90 23.57 -21.82
C PRO A 669 -13.76 22.24 -22.56
N GLN A 670 -14.81 21.45 -22.53
CA GLN A 670 -14.88 20.17 -23.24
C GLN A 670 -16.18 20.08 -24.05
N SER A 671 -16.14 19.24 -25.07
CA SER A 671 -17.29 18.91 -25.89
C SER A 671 -17.53 17.42 -25.89
N ARG A 672 -18.80 17.05 -25.78
CA ARG A 672 -19.25 15.66 -25.91
C ARG A 672 -20.18 15.54 -27.11
N VAL A 673 -19.88 14.58 -27.96
CA VAL A 673 -20.74 14.20 -29.09
C VAL A 673 -22.01 13.53 -28.57
N TYR A 674 -23.10 13.71 -29.29
CA TYR A 674 -24.40 13.15 -28.91
C TYR A 674 -24.40 11.62 -28.67
N HIS A 675 -23.49 10.84 -29.26
CA HIS A 675 -23.47 9.40 -29.03
C HIS A 675 -22.81 8.97 -27.70
N ASP A 676 -22.27 9.91 -26.92
CA ASP A 676 -21.64 9.72 -25.59
C ASP A 676 -22.60 10.09 -24.43
N ASN A 677 -23.90 9.79 -24.59
CA ASN A 677 -24.99 10.22 -23.67
C ASN A 677 -24.99 9.55 -22.30
N LEU A 678 -24.15 8.53 -22.07
CA LEU A 678 -24.06 7.78 -20.80
C LEU A 678 -23.73 8.66 -19.58
N TYR A 679 -23.20 9.87 -19.80
CA TYR A 679 -22.78 10.79 -18.74
C TYR A 679 -23.91 11.73 -18.23
N LEU A 680 -25.00 11.93 -18.98
CA LEU A 680 -25.98 13.01 -18.71
C LEU A 680 -27.44 12.58 -18.87
N GLU A 681 -27.76 11.30 -18.69
CA GLU A 681 -29.13 10.78 -18.75
C GLU A 681 -30.03 11.41 -17.66
N THR A 682 -30.51 12.61 -17.96
CA THR A 682 -31.53 13.33 -17.22
C THR A 682 -32.86 13.02 -17.88
N ASP A 683 -33.85 12.66 -17.07
CA ASP A 683 -35.18 12.18 -17.51
C ASP A 683 -36.01 13.24 -18.27
N LYS A 684 -35.48 14.46 -18.43
CA LYS A 684 -36.16 15.59 -19.06
C LYS A 684 -35.82 15.68 -20.54
N HIS A 685 -36.73 15.16 -21.37
CA HIS A 685 -36.75 15.15 -22.84
C HIS A 685 -36.53 16.51 -23.56
N ASN A 686 -36.44 17.63 -22.83
CA ASN A 686 -36.34 19.00 -23.36
C ASN A 686 -34.94 19.64 -23.25
N LEU A 687 -33.95 18.97 -22.64
CA LEU A 687 -32.61 19.54 -22.38
C LEU A 687 -31.55 19.04 -23.36
N ASN A 688 -31.86 19.06 -24.66
CA ASN A 688 -30.99 18.44 -25.66
C ASN A 688 -29.74 19.27 -26.01
N ASN A 689 -29.70 20.58 -25.76
CA ASN A 689 -28.49 21.39 -25.89
C ASN A 689 -28.20 22.04 -24.54
N VAL A 690 -27.20 21.55 -23.83
CA VAL A 690 -26.89 21.99 -22.48
C VAL A 690 -25.40 22.14 -22.25
N VAL A 691 -25.06 22.96 -21.26
CA VAL A 691 -23.71 23.00 -20.71
C VAL A 691 -23.78 22.59 -19.25
N ALA A 692 -22.99 21.58 -18.89
CA ALA A 692 -22.75 21.17 -17.52
C ALA A 692 -21.50 21.88 -17.01
N VAL A 693 -21.58 22.42 -15.79
CA VAL A 693 -20.41 22.97 -15.09
C VAL A 693 -20.18 22.13 -13.84
N ALA A 694 -18.98 21.61 -13.70
CA ALA A 694 -18.55 20.87 -12.51
C ALA A 694 -17.26 21.47 -11.98
N LEU A 695 -17.23 21.78 -10.70
CA LEU A 695 -16.06 22.21 -9.97
C LEU A 695 -15.49 20.99 -9.24
N TYR A 696 -14.28 20.58 -9.61
CA TYR A 696 -13.49 19.59 -8.89
C TYR A 696 -12.61 20.31 -7.85
N VAL A 697 -12.75 19.89 -6.60
CA VAL A 697 -12.00 20.40 -5.44
C VAL A 697 -11.20 19.23 -4.86
N PRO A 698 -9.96 18.99 -5.31
CA PRO A 698 -9.15 17.92 -4.75
C PRO A 698 -8.89 18.20 -3.27
N LYS A 699 -9.11 17.19 -2.42
CA LYS A 699 -8.61 17.22 -1.04
C LYS A 699 -7.13 16.87 -1.10
N ILE A 700 -6.29 17.87 -0.92
CA ILE A 700 -4.83 17.70 -1.03
C ILE A 700 -4.33 16.70 0.02
N VAL A 701 -3.56 15.76 -0.53
CA VAL A 701 -2.61 14.83 0.07
C VAL A 701 -1.41 15.63 0.61
N ILE A 702 -1.10 15.42 1.90
CA ILE A 702 0.07 15.87 2.68
C ILE A 702 1.02 16.89 2.01
N LEU A 703 0.95 18.14 2.47
CA LEU A 703 1.70 19.30 1.98
C LEU A 703 2.73 19.78 3.04
N ASP A 704 3.88 20.26 2.59
CA ASP A 704 5.00 20.84 3.36
C ASP A 704 5.38 22.14 2.60
N ASP A 705 4.67 23.23 2.92
CA ASP A 705 4.57 24.44 2.10
C ASP A 705 5.88 25.22 2.03
N ASP A 706 6.65 25.19 3.11
CA ASP A 706 7.91 25.93 3.21
C ASP A 706 9.15 25.05 2.95
N ASN A 707 8.94 23.74 2.71
CA ASN A 707 9.94 22.73 2.43
C ASN A 707 11.07 22.69 3.46
N ASP A 708 10.77 22.98 4.73
CA ASP A 708 11.76 22.89 5.79
C ASP A 708 12.01 21.43 6.25
N GLY A 709 11.12 20.53 5.86
CA GLY A 709 11.11 19.10 6.16
C GLY A 709 10.07 18.68 7.19
N VAL A 710 9.16 19.57 7.60
CA VAL A 710 8.03 19.31 8.49
C VAL A 710 6.72 19.61 7.75
N ARG A 711 5.82 18.62 7.70
CA ARG A 711 4.53 18.73 7.00
C ARG A 711 3.62 19.75 7.68
N ASN A 712 2.82 20.49 6.91
CA ASN A 712 1.95 21.59 7.37
C ASN A 712 1.04 21.25 8.58
N GLU A 713 0.65 19.98 8.73
CA GLU A 713 -0.20 19.54 9.86
C GLU A 713 0.56 19.50 11.21
N LEU A 714 1.88 19.39 11.14
CA LEU A 714 2.81 19.34 12.28
C LEU A 714 3.69 20.60 12.37
N ASP A 715 3.77 21.39 11.29
CA ASP A 715 4.52 22.63 11.21
C ASP A 715 3.73 23.80 11.83
N LYS A 716 4.29 24.35 12.92
CA LYS A 716 3.75 25.52 13.62
C LYS A 716 4.35 26.83 13.11
N CYS A 717 5.42 26.77 12.33
CA CYS A 717 6.20 27.87 11.81
C CYS A 717 6.13 27.93 10.28
N LEU A 718 4.92 28.13 9.78
CA LEU A 718 4.41 28.06 8.39
C LEU A 718 5.12 28.84 7.26
N ASN A 719 6.38 29.24 7.39
CA ASN A 719 7.19 29.97 6.40
C ASN A 719 8.68 29.97 6.78
N THR A 720 9.16 28.89 7.38
CA THR A 720 10.58 28.74 7.66
C THR A 720 11.35 28.70 6.35
N LYS A 721 12.34 29.58 6.23
CA LYS A 721 13.12 29.68 5.00
C LYS A 721 13.86 28.36 4.76
N ALA A 722 13.73 27.83 3.54
CA ALA A 722 14.45 26.64 3.10
C ALA A 722 15.96 26.73 3.44
N GLY A 723 16.50 25.62 3.96
CA GLY A 723 17.88 25.49 4.40
C GLY A 723 18.13 25.81 5.88
N TYR A 724 17.21 26.44 6.61
CA TYR A 724 17.36 26.62 8.05
C TYR A 724 17.23 25.27 8.77
N THR A 725 17.99 25.09 9.86
CA THR A 725 17.80 23.91 10.72
C THR A 725 16.58 24.13 11.61
N VAL A 726 15.58 23.26 11.49
CA VAL A 726 14.30 23.35 12.20
C VAL A 726 14.14 22.27 13.27
N ASP A 727 13.31 22.54 14.27
CA ASP A 727 12.89 21.56 15.26
C ASP A 727 11.72 20.70 14.77
N LYS A 728 11.17 19.85 15.64
CA LYS A 728 10.04 18.96 15.30
C LYS A 728 8.74 19.69 14.95
N ASP A 729 8.65 20.98 15.27
CA ASP A 729 7.47 21.83 15.03
C ASP A 729 7.72 22.77 13.81
N GLY A 730 8.78 22.56 13.03
CA GLY A 730 9.13 23.38 11.85
C GLY A 730 9.78 24.73 12.21
N CYS A 731 10.09 24.99 13.48
CA CYS A 731 10.60 26.29 13.91
C CYS A 731 12.14 26.34 13.88
N THR A 732 12.71 27.49 13.47
CA THR A 732 14.18 27.64 13.40
C THR A 732 14.85 27.44 14.76
N ASN A 733 15.86 26.58 14.80
CA ASN A 733 16.68 26.38 16.01
C ASN A 733 17.51 27.62 16.30
N LYS A 734 17.10 28.41 17.29
CA LYS A 734 17.81 29.61 17.76
C LYS A 734 18.73 29.26 18.93
N ILE A 735 20.03 29.39 18.72
CA ILE A 735 21.04 29.15 19.75
C ILE A 735 21.34 30.47 20.45
N ASN A 736 21.02 30.58 21.75
CA ASN A 736 21.48 31.73 22.55
C ASN A 736 22.98 31.56 22.84
N LEU A 737 23.80 32.47 22.32
CA LEU A 737 25.25 32.44 22.54
C LEU A 737 25.65 32.90 23.95
N GLU A 738 24.68 33.34 24.76
CA GLU A 738 24.84 33.78 26.16
C GLU A 738 25.95 34.82 26.33
N VAL A 739 26.03 35.77 25.39
CA VAL A 739 27.07 36.80 25.37
C VAL A 739 26.68 38.01 26.20
N LEU A 740 27.62 38.48 27.02
CA LEU A 740 27.45 39.67 27.84
C LEU A 740 28.25 40.84 27.25
N PHE A 741 27.64 42.01 27.27
CA PHE A 741 28.26 43.27 26.84
C PHE A 741 28.46 44.22 28.01
N GLU A 742 29.41 45.15 27.90
CA GLU A 742 29.52 46.29 28.82
C GLU A 742 28.25 47.15 28.79
N ASN A 743 28.00 47.91 29.86
CA ASN A 743 26.78 48.71 29.98
C ASN A 743 26.69 49.70 28.81
N ASP A 744 25.53 49.73 28.16
CA ASP A 744 25.24 50.58 27.01
C ASP A 744 26.28 50.52 25.86
N SER A 745 26.98 49.39 25.73
CA SER A 745 28.09 49.20 24.80
C SER A 745 27.93 47.92 23.96
N SER A 746 28.64 47.85 22.82
CA SER A 746 28.79 46.65 21.98
C SER A 746 30.10 45.91 22.24
N LYS A 747 30.86 46.31 23.25
CA LYS A 747 32.09 45.62 23.68
C LYS A 747 31.75 44.35 24.46
N ILE A 748 32.21 43.21 23.96
CA ILE A 748 31.99 41.89 24.56
C ILE A 748 32.81 41.77 25.85
N LYS A 749 32.19 41.29 26.94
CA LYS A 749 32.90 41.02 28.20
C LYS A 749 33.77 39.77 28.06
N GLU A 750 34.99 39.82 28.61
CA GLU A 750 35.98 38.74 28.53
C GLU A 750 35.43 37.37 28.97
N GLN A 751 34.56 37.36 29.99
CA GLN A 751 33.98 36.13 30.55
C GLN A 751 33.13 35.33 29.55
N THR A 752 32.59 35.96 28.49
CA THR A 752 31.75 35.29 27.49
C THR A 752 32.48 35.02 26.17
N VAL A 753 33.74 35.42 26.05
CA VAL A 753 34.56 35.27 24.84
C VAL A 753 34.81 33.80 24.48
N SER A 754 34.97 32.93 25.48
CA SER A 754 35.20 31.49 25.26
C SER A 754 34.02 30.79 24.58
N LYS A 755 32.77 31.19 24.88
CA LYS A 755 31.56 30.64 24.26
C LYS A 755 31.45 31.03 22.78
N VAL A 756 31.71 32.31 22.49
CA VAL A 756 31.72 32.80 21.10
C VAL A 756 32.84 32.14 20.29
N LYS A 757 33.99 31.88 20.92
CA LYS A 757 35.11 31.16 20.30
C LYS A 757 34.76 29.70 19.99
N ALA A 758 34.07 29.00 20.89
CA ALA A 758 33.60 27.64 20.63
C ALA A 758 32.61 27.59 19.45
N PHE A 759 31.70 28.57 19.35
CA PHE A 759 30.81 28.70 18.20
C PHE A 759 31.56 29.02 16.90
N ALA A 760 32.60 29.86 16.96
CA ALA A 760 33.47 30.10 15.80
C ALA A 760 34.15 28.82 15.32
N GLN A 761 34.69 28.02 16.26
CA GLN A 761 35.33 26.74 15.93
C GLN A 761 34.35 25.77 15.27
N PHE A 762 33.11 25.67 15.78
CA PHE A 762 32.06 24.87 15.16
C PHE A 762 31.81 25.26 13.69
N LEU A 763 31.76 26.57 13.37
CA LEU A 763 31.55 27.04 11.99
C LEU A 763 32.76 26.84 11.08
N VAL A 764 33.97 26.78 11.65
CA VAL A 764 35.20 26.43 10.93
C VAL A 764 35.21 24.94 10.59
N ASP A 765 34.81 24.10 11.55
CA ASP A 765 34.80 22.64 11.40
C ASP A 765 33.68 22.17 10.46
N ASN A 766 32.53 22.86 10.44
CA ASN A 766 31.36 22.51 9.63
C ASN A 766 31.14 23.58 8.55
N LYS A 767 31.73 23.37 7.37
CA LYS A 767 31.74 24.34 6.25
C LYS A 767 30.40 24.49 5.55
N GLU A 768 29.49 23.55 5.76
CA GLU A 768 28.14 23.49 5.18
C GLU A 768 27.12 24.42 5.86
N PHE A 769 27.48 25.09 6.97
CA PHE A 769 26.55 25.97 7.68
C PHE A 769 26.87 27.46 7.52
N ASN A 770 25.91 28.27 7.07
CA ASN A 770 25.92 29.71 7.24
C ASN A 770 25.22 30.08 8.55
N THR A 771 25.47 31.28 9.09
CA THR A 771 24.81 31.72 10.32
C THR A 771 24.29 33.15 10.25
N VAL A 772 23.15 33.39 10.91
CA VAL A 772 22.57 34.71 11.15
C VAL A 772 22.64 35.02 12.63
N ILE A 773 23.38 36.06 12.99
CA ILE A 773 23.52 36.55 14.36
C ILE A 773 22.52 37.69 14.59
N THR A 774 21.56 37.47 15.48
CA THR A 774 20.53 38.44 15.82
C THR A 774 20.73 38.98 17.23
N GLY A 775 20.83 40.30 17.36
CA GLY A 775 20.90 40.99 18.64
C GLY A 775 19.54 41.49 19.12
N HIS A 776 19.26 41.26 20.41
CA HIS A 776 18.06 41.76 21.09
C HIS A 776 18.43 42.67 22.27
N ALA A 777 17.54 43.61 22.58
CA ALA A 777 17.63 44.54 23.69
C ALA A 777 16.35 44.46 24.56
N SER A 778 16.41 44.93 25.81
CA SER A 778 15.25 45.02 26.68
C SER A 778 14.54 46.36 26.53
N LYS A 779 13.24 46.38 26.88
CA LYS A 779 12.49 47.61 27.05
C LYS A 779 12.56 48.03 28.52
N ASP A 780 13.37 49.04 28.82
CA ASP A 780 13.67 49.44 30.20
C ASP A 780 12.66 50.48 30.76
N SER A 781 11.96 51.22 29.90
CA SER A 781 10.85 52.10 30.30
C SER A 781 9.86 52.31 29.17
N VAL A 782 8.72 52.95 29.47
CA VAL A 782 7.70 53.32 28.46
C VAL A 782 8.31 54.17 27.34
N ASN A 783 9.35 54.95 27.65
CA ASN A 783 10.03 55.86 26.74
C ASN A 783 11.32 55.28 26.12
N SER A 784 11.54 53.96 26.20
CA SER A 784 12.68 53.32 25.54
C SER A 784 12.63 53.55 24.02
N SER A 785 13.63 54.28 23.50
CA SER A 785 13.73 54.60 22.07
C SER A 785 13.92 53.32 21.24
N ILE A 786 12.98 53.09 20.31
CA ILE A 786 13.01 51.96 19.38
C ILE A 786 14.27 52.02 18.52
N LYS A 787 14.58 53.20 17.96
CA LYS A 787 15.74 53.41 17.10
C LYS A 787 17.04 53.14 17.85
N TYR A 788 17.17 53.66 19.06
CA TYR A 788 18.37 53.49 19.88
C TYR A 788 18.66 52.01 20.19
N ASN A 789 17.64 51.28 20.64
CA ASN A 789 17.80 49.88 21.01
C ASN A 789 18.03 48.98 19.81
N LYS A 790 17.42 49.29 18.66
CA LYS A 790 17.70 48.62 17.40
C LYS A 790 19.17 48.82 17.00
N ASP A 791 19.63 50.06 16.94
CA ASP A 791 21.02 50.39 16.58
C ASP A 791 22.04 49.74 17.53
N LEU A 792 21.78 49.76 18.84
CA LEU A 792 22.67 49.13 19.83
C LEU A 792 22.72 47.61 19.67
N SER A 793 21.56 46.98 19.47
CA SER A 793 21.49 45.52 19.26
C SER A 793 22.18 45.09 17.97
N GLU A 794 22.13 45.91 16.92
CA GLU A 794 22.81 45.67 15.65
C GLU A 794 24.33 45.84 15.79
N LYS A 795 24.79 46.87 16.51
CA LYS A 795 26.22 47.03 16.84
C LYS A 795 26.75 45.83 17.63
N ARG A 796 25.95 45.27 18.53
CA ARG A 796 26.29 44.05 19.29
C ARG A 796 26.39 42.82 18.39
N ALA A 797 25.41 42.59 17.52
CA ALA A 797 25.45 41.50 16.54
C ALA A 797 26.68 41.61 15.62
N ASN A 798 27.01 42.81 15.17
CA ASN A 798 28.20 43.07 14.36
C ASN A 798 29.51 42.85 15.13
N ALA A 799 29.56 43.15 16.44
CA ALA A 799 30.72 42.85 17.27
C ALA A 799 30.98 41.33 17.35
N ILE A 800 29.91 40.52 17.44
CA ILE A 800 30.01 39.05 17.37
C ILE A 800 30.50 38.61 16.00
N LYS A 801 29.92 39.13 14.91
CA LYS A 801 30.36 38.82 13.55
C LYS A 801 31.86 39.10 13.35
N THR A 802 32.35 40.26 13.77
CA THR A 802 33.78 40.61 13.70
C THR A 802 34.63 39.62 14.50
N PHE A 803 34.14 39.19 15.67
CA PHE A 803 34.83 38.20 16.48
C PHE A 803 34.87 36.81 15.82
N LEU A 804 33.79 36.38 15.17
CA LEU A 804 33.77 35.10 14.41
C LEU A 804 34.76 35.15 13.23
N ILE A 805 34.82 36.28 12.53
CA ILE A 805 35.77 36.49 11.41
C ILE A 805 37.21 36.45 11.90
N SER A 806 37.52 37.12 13.01
CA SER A 806 38.88 37.09 13.58
C SER A 806 39.30 35.70 14.09
N ASN A 807 38.36 34.77 14.25
CA ASN A 807 38.61 33.37 14.62
C ASN A 807 38.47 32.40 13.44
N GLY A 808 38.47 32.89 12.19
CA GLY A 808 38.64 32.05 10.99
C GLY A 808 37.36 31.70 10.23
N VAL A 809 36.19 32.24 10.61
CA VAL A 809 34.95 32.05 9.84
C VAL A 809 34.90 33.05 8.68
N ASP A 810 34.60 32.57 7.47
CA ASP A 810 34.49 33.44 6.29
C ASP A 810 33.37 34.50 6.47
N ASN A 811 33.69 35.76 6.18
CA ASN A 811 32.74 36.88 6.29
C ASN A 811 31.47 36.69 5.44
N SER A 812 31.58 36.00 4.30
CA SER A 812 30.44 35.71 3.42
C SER A 812 29.42 34.75 4.04
N ARG A 813 29.81 33.99 5.07
CA ARG A 813 28.97 32.98 5.74
C ARG A 813 28.23 33.53 6.96
N ILE A 814 28.45 34.79 7.34
CA ILE A 814 27.89 35.39 8.56
C ILE A 814 27.08 36.64 8.21
N MET A 815 25.81 36.64 8.60
CA MET A 815 24.96 37.84 8.60
C MET A 815 24.73 38.31 10.04
N ALA A 816 24.65 39.63 10.25
CA ALA A 816 24.39 40.21 11.56
C ALA A 816 23.24 41.23 11.46
N GLN A 817 22.31 41.18 12.40
CA GLN A 817 21.17 42.10 12.45
C GLN A 817 20.75 42.44 13.89
N GLY A 818 20.17 43.63 14.07
CA GLY A 818 19.61 44.07 15.35
C GLY A 818 18.09 44.21 15.31
N LYS A 819 17.42 43.64 16.32
CA LYS A 819 15.95 43.70 16.48
C LYS A 819 15.50 44.64 17.60
N GLY A 820 16.42 45.12 18.43
CA GLY A 820 16.07 45.89 19.62
C GLY A 820 15.16 45.06 20.54
N PHE A 821 14.11 45.67 21.08
CA PHE A 821 13.15 45.00 21.97
C PHE A 821 11.87 44.52 21.28
N SER A 822 11.87 44.39 19.94
CA SER A 822 10.66 44.01 19.18
C SER A 822 10.23 42.55 19.40
N GLU A 823 11.14 41.69 19.87
CA GLU A 823 10.93 40.25 20.04
C GLU A 823 11.36 39.81 21.46
N PRO A 824 10.59 40.16 22.51
CA PRO A 824 10.88 39.76 23.88
C PRO A 824 10.52 38.29 24.12
N VAL A 825 11.39 37.57 24.84
CA VAL A 825 11.18 36.17 25.27
C VAL A 825 10.75 36.05 26.73
N ALA A 826 10.84 37.14 27.49
CA ALA A 826 10.40 37.21 28.87
C ALA A 826 9.80 38.59 29.19
N ASP A 827 9.08 38.70 30.31
CA ASP A 827 8.42 39.94 30.68
C ASP A 827 9.43 41.06 30.97
N ASN A 828 9.32 42.17 30.24
CA ASN A 828 10.15 43.36 30.43
C ASN A 828 9.82 44.12 31.73
N SER A 829 8.74 43.79 32.45
CA SER A 829 8.44 44.38 33.75
C SER A 829 9.43 43.94 34.84
N THR A 830 9.95 42.72 34.74
CA THR A 830 10.89 42.12 35.72
C THR A 830 12.35 42.36 35.35
N LYS A 831 13.25 42.44 36.34
CA LYS A 831 14.68 42.64 36.07
C LYS A 831 15.29 41.41 35.39
N GLU A 832 14.80 40.24 35.77
CA GLU A 832 15.16 38.92 35.27
C GLU A 832 14.71 38.77 33.82
N GLY A 833 13.46 39.11 33.50
CA GLY A 833 12.95 39.04 32.13
C GLY A 833 13.64 40.04 31.19
N ARG A 834 13.97 41.25 31.67
CA ARG A 834 14.81 42.18 30.90
C ARG A 834 16.21 41.61 30.65
N ALA A 835 16.79 40.84 31.58
CA ALA A 835 18.07 40.19 31.35
C ALA A 835 17.99 39.11 30.28
N LEU A 836 16.94 38.29 30.29
CA LEU A 836 16.69 37.29 29.26
C LEU A 836 16.46 37.92 27.87
N ASN A 837 15.80 39.08 27.81
CA ASN A 837 15.57 39.79 26.55
C ASN A 837 16.82 40.42 25.93
N ARG A 838 17.87 40.69 26.72
CA ARG A 838 19.16 41.19 26.23
C ARG A 838 20.06 40.02 25.85
N ARG A 839 19.84 39.46 24.66
CA ARG A 839 20.50 38.24 24.20
C ARG A 839 21.02 38.34 22.77
N ILE A 840 21.89 37.40 22.42
CA ILE A 840 22.38 37.18 21.06
C ILE A 840 21.94 35.78 20.66
N GLU A 841 21.14 35.70 19.59
CA GLU A 841 20.72 34.43 19.01
C GLU A 841 21.50 34.17 17.72
N ALA A 842 21.87 32.93 17.49
CA ALA A 842 22.46 32.45 16.26
C ALA A 842 21.54 31.40 15.63
N GLU A 843 21.25 31.59 14.35
CA GLU A 843 20.52 30.61 13.54
C GLU A 843 21.51 29.95 12.57
N LEU A 844 21.39 28.64 12.35
CA LEU A 844 22.21 27.88 11.40
C LEU A 844 21.43 27.57 10.12
N ILE A 845 22.08 27.78 8.98
CA ILE A 845 21.52 27.58 7.64
C ILE A 845 22.42 26.59 6.90
N ASN A 846 21.91 25.40 6.60
CA ASN A 846 22.63 24.39 5.83
C ASN A 846 22.56 24.69 4.33
N VAL A 847 23.70 24.88 3.66
CA VAL A 847 23.74 25.21 2.23
C VAL A 847 23.50 24.00 1.30
N ASN A 848 23.52 22.78 1.83
CA ASN A 848 23.37 21.53 1.07
C ASN A 848 21.94 20.96 1.09
N LYS A 849 21.05 21.47 1.95
CA LYS A 849 19.62 21.11 1.99
C LYS A 849 18.92 22.08 1.03
N LYS A 850 18.44 21.58 -0.12
CA LYS A 850 17.62 22.35 -1.06
C LYS A 850 16.16 22.05 -0.87
#